data_AF-A0A936RU25-F1
#
_entry.id   AF-A0A936RU25-F1
#
_cell.length_a   1.000
_cell.length_b   1.000
_cell.length_c   1.000
_cell.angle_alpha   90.00
_cell.angle_beta   90.00
_cell.angle_gamma   90.00
#
_symmetry.space_group_name_H-M   'P 1'
#
loop_
_entity.id
_entity.type
_entity.pdbx_description
1 polymer ?
#
loop_
_entity_poly.entity_id
_entity_poly.type
_entity_poly.pdbx_seq_one_letter_code
_entity_poly.pdbx_strand_id
1 'polypeptide(L)'
;MLEIEIDGQKVEAAPGSTVMDAARKLGKHIPHFCYHKKLSIAANCRMCLVEIEKMPKAVPACATPVAADMKISTNSEKAIKAQKAVMEFLLINHPLDCPICDQGGECQLQDLAVGYGGSKSRYQEEKRVVFNKNLGPLVNTDMTRCIHCSRCVRFGQEISGVMELGIANRGEHSEVMAFVDRSLDSELSGNAIDLCPVGALTSKPFRFDARSWEMARRFSVSPHDSLGANLQVQVKHDKVMRVLPFENEDVNECWLSDRDRFSYEGLSAPDRLTHPQIKHGGVWHKVDWETALDYVARTLRDIKDTHGAEQVAALVSPQSTVEEMFLAQKLMRGMGSDNIDCRLRHCDFSLDGKRAGVPWLGMPVSALSTLDAALVIGSVLRKDHPLLAQRLRQAQRRGGKIVRVNATQDDWLIPLAAELVAPPDELASSLVLVLAALCAKSDVAISPACAAMIAGHKADDAAQAVADALTSGDKRAVLLGNFALHHQNSSSLQVLAAEIARVSGATFGFLGDSAGFSAAYLTKLTPQVGMNARAMLDSPRKAYVLIGVEPELDCGDGSAALSAMRQASSVIYMGSFAGSAPDYADVMLPVSPFTETSGTFVNIEGRAQSFQAVTAALGDTRPAWKVLRVLGNLLGLDGFDYASSEQVRDEALPEEASLRFDNSVSDVAPFLDQRVVGTQRIPDVPIYFADPLVRRAPALQRTRDAALPSVRVAPSMLGKLGVDEGANVKVSSASGEALLRVRADSAIPEDCCGLSAGHPATVALGAMFGVLKVERA
;
A
#
# COMPACT_ATOMS: atom_id res chain seq x y z
N MET A 1 -1.74 -10.52 37.77
CA MET A 1 -1.07 -11.55 36.95
C MET A 1 -1.34 -12.90 37.60
N LEU A 2 -1.49 -13.97 36.82
CA LEU A 2 -1.66 -15.34 37.31
C LEU A 2 -0.32 -16.07 37.20
N GLU A 3 0.16 -16.66 38.31
CA GLU A 3 1.34 -17.52 38.30
C GLU A 3 0.93 -18.94 37.92
N ILE A 4 1.60 -19.50 36.91
CA ILE A 4 1.43 -20.89 36.47
C ILE A 4 2.79 -21.54 36.23
N GLU A 5 2.81 -22.86 36.09
CA GLU A 5 4.01 -23.64 35.83
C GLU A 5 3.88 -24.42 34.50
N ILE A 6 4.86 -24.29 33.60
CA ILE A 6 4.93 -25.04 32.34
C ILE A 6 6.26 -25.79 32.29
N ASP A 7 6.21 -27.13 32.27
CA ASP A 7 7.33 -28.07 32.42
C ASP A 7 8.38 -27.60 33.45
N GLY A 8 7.95 -27.39 34.69
CA GLY A 8 8.83 -27.00 35.80
C GLY A 8 9.23 -25.53 35.83
N GLN A 9 8.84 -24.72 34.84
CA GLN A 9 9.18 -23.30 34.77
C GLN A 9 7.97 -22.44 35.10
N LYS A 10 8.14 -21.54 36.09
CA LYS A 10 7.13 -20.56 36.47
C LYS A 10 7.00 -19.46 35.42
N VAL A 11 5.78 -19.04 35.12
CA VAL A 11 5.50 -17.93 34.21
C VAL A 11 4.29 -17.14 34.69
N GLU A 12 4.37 -15.82 34.55
CA GLU A 12 3.25 -14.93 34.80
C GLU A 12 2.45 -14.64 33.52
N ALA A 13 1.15 -14.88 33.59
CA ALA A 13 0.22 -14.65 32.50
C ALA A 13 -0.89 -13.67 32.90
N ALA A 14 -1.34 -12.85 31.96
CA ALA A 14 -2.47 -11.97 32.19
C ALA A 14 -3.76 -12.80 32.27
N PRO A 15 -4.73 -12.45 33.13
CA PRO A 15 -6.05 -13.10 33.13
C PRO A 15 -6.66 -13.13 31.73
N GLY A 16 -7.20 -14.28 31.32
CA GLY A 16 -7.74 -14.48 29.98
C GLY A 16 -6.73 -14.93 28.91
N SER A 17 -5.42 -14.94 29.21
CA SER A 17 -4.41 -15.53 28.31
C SER A 17 -4.62 -17.04 28.17
N THR A 18 -4.23 -17.62 27.02
CA THR A 18 -4.25 -19.07 26.84
C THR A 18 -2.96 -19.73 27.32
N VAL A 19 -2.98 -21.05 27.53
CA VAL A 19 -1.76 -21.83 27.79
C VAL A 19 -0.74 -21.66 26.66
N MET A 20 -1.20 -21.54 25.41
CA MET A 20 -0.34 -21.27 24.25
C MET A 20 0.38 -19.92 24.39
N ASP A 21 -0.30 -18.86 24.83
CA ASP A 21 0.31 -17.53 24.99
C ASP A 21 1.35 -17.53 26.12
N ALA A 22 1.06 -18.23 27.22
CA ALA A 22 2.01 -18.39 28.32
C ALA A 22 3.25 -19.23 27.91
N ALA A 23 3.06 -20.31 27.14
CA ALA A 23 4.17 -21.10 26.61
C ALA A 23 5.07 -20.28 25.67
N ARG A 24 4.48 -19.42 24.83
CA ARG A 24 5.24 -18.52 23.94
C ARG A 24 6.07 -17.51 24.72
N LYS A 25 5.59 -16.98 25.85
CA LYS A 25 6.39 -16.11 26.73
C LYS A 25 7.64 -16.80 27.27
N LEU A 26 7.58 -18.12 27.48
CA LEU A 26 8.74 -18.94 27.89
C LEU A 26 9.61 -19.39 26.72
N GLY A 27 9.29 -19.02 25.47
CA GLY A 27 9.97 -19.53 24.29
C GLY A 27 9.73 -21.02 24.03
N LYS A 28 8.72 -21.63 24.68
CA LYS A 28 8.39 -23.05 24.51
C LYS A 28 7.48 -23.26 23.31
N HIS A 29 7.93 -24.10 22.38
CA HIS A 29 7.15 -24.45 21.20
C HIS A 29 6.16 -25.57 21.50
N ILE A 30 4.87 -25.29 21.33
CA ILE A 30 3.80 -26.31 21.34
C ILE A 30 3.38 -26.56 19.88
N PRO A 31 3.35 -27.81 19.40
CA PRO A 31 3.03 -28.10 17.99
C PRO A 31 1.58 -27.72 17.66
N HIS A 32 1.35 -27.04 16.53
CA HIS A 32 0.02 -26.55 16.17
C HIS A 32 -0.15 -26.30 14.67
N PHE A 33 -1.37 -26.46 14.15
CA PHE A 33 -1.70 -26.19 12.74
C PHE A 33 -2.81 -25.16 12.51
N CYS A 34 -3.79 -25.06 13.42
CA CYS A 34 -4.88 -24.10 13.25
C CYS A 34 -4.66 -22.81 14.04
N TYR A 35 -3.85 -22.83 15.11
CA TYR A 35 -3.54 -21.61 15.86
C TYR A 35 -2.69 -20.68 15.01
N HIS A 36 -3.03 -19.39 15.00
CA HIS A 36 -2.22 -18.32 14.46
C HIS A 36 -2.43 -17.10 15.36
N LYS A 37 -1.36 -16.40 15.74
CA LYS A 37 -1.40 -15.35 16.77
C LYS A 37 -2.29 -14.16 16.46
N LYS A 38 -2.56 -13.91 15.18
CA LYS A 38 -3.41 -12.82 14.68
C LYS A 38 -4.82 -13.27 14.29
N LEU A 39 -5.14 -14.55 14.41
CA LEU A 39 -6.47 -15.07 14.13
C LEU A 39 -7.14 -15.49 15.44
N SER A 40 -8.47 -15.59 15.41
CA SER A 40 -9.26 -16.17 16.49
C SER A 40 -8.81 -17.60 16.80
N ILE A 41 -9.34 -18.20 17.88
CA ILE A 41 -9.02 -19.57 18.26
C ILE A 41 -10.10 -20.50 17.70
N ALA A 42 -9.71 -21.49 16.88
CA ALA A 42 -10.64 -22.49 16.33
C ALA A 42 -10.53 -23.87 16.98
N ALA A 43 -9.33 -24.25 17.46
CA ALA A 43 -9.03 -25.59 17.99
C ALA A 43 -9.34 -26.77 17.02
N ASN A 44 -9.43 -26.54 15.71
CA ASN A 44 -9.73 -27.58 14.70
C ASN A 44 -8.73 -28.74 14.68
N CYS A 45 -7.42 -28.45 14.75
CA CYS A 45 -6.39 -29.45 14.47
C CYS A 45 -6.09 -30.40 15.64
N ARG A 46 -6.38 -30.00 16.88
CA ARG A 46 -5.99 -30.72 18.12
C ARG A 46 -4.50 -31.08 18.23
N MET A 47 -3.61 -30.49 17.43
CA MET A 47 -2.17 -30.79 17.52
C MET A 47 -1.51 -30.20 18.79
N CYS A 48 -2.10 -29.15 19.38
CA CYS A 48 -1.56 -28.47 20.57
C CYS A 48 -2.02 -29.09 21.90
N LEU A 49 -2.34 -30.37 21.93
CA LEU A 49 -2.80 -31.04 23.15
C LEU A 49 -1.65 -31.11 24.17
N VAL A 50 -1.92 -30.63 25.39
CA VAL A 50 -1.00 -30.66 26.54
C VAL A 50 -1.67 -31.33 27.73
N GLU A 51 -0.87 -31.81 28.68
CA GLU A 51 -1.38 -32.31 29.95
C GLU A 51 -1.43 -31.18 30.98
N ILE A 52 -2.54 -31.08 31.70
CA ILE A 52 -2.69 -30.19 32.84
C ILE A 52 -2.98 -31.07 34.06
N GLU A 53 -2.32 -30.80 35.18
CA GLU A 53 -2.53 -31.55 36.42
C GLU A 53 -4.02 -31.57 36.79
N LYS A 54 -4.51 -32.70 37.29
CA LYS A 54 -5.92 -32.94 37.67
C LYS A 54 -6.93 -32.92 36.51
N MET A 55 -6.50 -32.73 35.25
CA MET A 55 -7.36 -32.87 34.08
C MET A 55 -7.33 -34.30 33.52
N PRO A 56 -8.49 -34.96 33.31
CA PRO A 56 -8.54 -36.37 32.93
C PRO A 56 -8.04 -36.63 31.51
N LYS A 57 -8.14 -35.65 30.61
CA LYS A 57 -7.72 -35.74 29.20
C LYS A 57 -6.65 -34.70 28.89
N ALA A 58 -5.88 -34.94 27.83
CA ALA A 58 -5.06 -33.87 27.25
C ALA A 58 -5.99 -32.80 26.68
N VAL A 59 -5.64 -31.53 26.86
CA VAL A 59 -6.48 -30.37 26.51
C VAL A 59 -5.77 -29.45 25.53
N PRO A 60 -6.51 -28.75 24.65
CA PRO A 60 -5.90 -27.91 23.62
C PRO A 60 -5.30 -26.64 24.23
N ALA A 61 -3.98 -26.51 24.20
CA ALA A 61 -3.28 -25.33 24.75
C ALA A 61 -3.76 -24.01 24.13
N CYS A 62 -4.18 -24.01 22.86
CA CYS A 62 -4.63 -22.81 22.17
C CYS A 62 -5.98 -22.26 22.66
N ALA A 63 -6.80 -23.06 23.34
CA ALA A 63 -8.15 -22.67 23.76
C ALA A 63 -8.36 -22.76 25.28
N THR A 64 -7.43 -23.37 26.01
CA THR A 64 -7.50 -23.45 27.46
C THR A 64 -6.97 -22.15 28.07
N PRO A 65 -7.81 -21.35 28.76
CA PRO A 65 -7.36 -20.19 29.50
C PRO A 65 -6.52 -20.62 30.70
N VAL A 66 -5.54 -19.80 31.07
CA VAL A 66 -4.73 -20.03 32.27
C VAL A 66 -5.54 -19.74 33.53
N ALA A 67 -5.32 -20.53 34.57
CA ALA A 67 -5.85 -20.30 35.92
C ALA A 67 -4.71 -20.39 36.94
N ALA A 68 -4.87 -19.75 38.09
CA ALA A 68 -3.87 -19.79 39.16
C ALA A 68 -3.50 -21.23 39.53
N ASP A 69 -2.22 -21.45 39.81
CA ASP A 69 -1.66 -22.75 40.23
C ASP A 69 -1.82 -23.88 39.20
N MET A 70 -2.09 -23.56 37.93
CA MET A 70 -2.04 -24.55 36.85
C MET A 70 -0.61 -25.05 36.64
N LYS A 71 -0.45 -26.38 36.67
CA LYS A 71 0.76 -27.06 36.21
C LYS A 71 0.51 -27.75 34.90
N ILE A 72 1.26 -27.37 33.88
CA ILE A 72 1.13 -27.83 32.51
C ILE A 72 2.39 -28.60 32.13
N SER A 73 2.22 -29.79 31.54
CA SER A 73 3.27 -30.53 30.87
C SER A 73 2.98 -30.64 29.37
N THR A 74 3.90 -30.11 28.57
CA THR A 74 3.85 -30.08 27.11
C THR A 74 4.42 -31.35 26.47
N ASN A 75 5.25 -32.09 27.21
CA ASN A 75 6.03 -33.23 26.76
C ASN A 75 5.80 -34.51 27.60
N SER A 76 4.72 -34.59 28.38
CA SER A 76 4.36 -35.82 29.08
C SER A 76 4.02 -36.96 28.13
N GLU A 77 4.09 -38.20 28.61
CA GLU A 77 3.70 -39.37 27.80
C GLU A 77 2.27 -39.23 27.25
N LYS A 78 1.36 -38.70 28.06
CA LYS A 78 -0.04 -38.45 27.68
C LYS A 78 -0.15 -37.40 26.58
N ALA A 79 0.57 -36.28 26.70
CA ALA A 79 0.58 -35.22 25.69
C ALA A 79 1.17 -35.73 24.36
N ILE A 80 2.34 -36.35 24.40
CA ILE A 80 3.01 -36.88 23.21
C ILE A 80 2.16 -37.95 22.53
N LYS A 81 1.56 -38.88 23.29
CA LYS A 81 0.67 -39.91 22.73
C LYS A 81 -0.53 -39.31 22.01
N ALA A 82 -1.13 -38.26 22.59
CA ALA A 82 -2.25 -37.56 21.96
C ALA A 82 -1.82 -36.83 20.68
N GLN A 83 -0.68 -36.14 20.70
CA GLN A 83 -0.12 -35.43 19.53
C GLN A 83 0.22 -36.39 18.39
N LYS A 84 0.84 -37.55 18.69
CA LYS A 84 1.14 -38.59 17.70
C LYS A 84 -0.13 -39.19 17.08
N ALA A 85 -1.17 -39.42 17.88
CA ALA A 85 -2.46 -39.89 17.37
C ALA A 85 -3.13 -38.86 16.45
N VAL A 86 -3.08 -37.57 16.81
CA VAL A 86 -3.59 -36.49 15.96
C VAL A 86 -2.81 -36.40 14.64
N MET A 87 -1.48 -36.50 14.69
CA MET A 87 -0.65 -36.50 13.48
C MET A 87 -1.05 -37.65 12.54
N GLU A 88 -1.31 -38.84 13.08
CA GLU A 88 -1.79 -39.95 12.27
C GLU A 88 -3.12 -39.63 11.58
N PHE A 89 -4.12 -39.09 12.30
CA PHE A 89 -5.40 -38.70 11.70
C PHE A 89 -5.25 -37.66 10.59
N LEU A 90 -4.32 -36.71 10.73
CA LEU A 90 -4.04 -35.72 9.69
C LEU A 90 -3.43 -36.36 8.44
N LEU A 91 -2.57 -37.37 8.62
CA LEU A 91 -1.88 -38.06 7.52
C LEU A 91 -2.73 -39.16 6.85
N ILE A 92 -3.83 -39.61 7.47
CA ILE A 92 -4.76 -40.60 6.88
C ILE A 92 -5.21 -40.14 5.50
N ASN A 93 -5.71 -38.92 5.38
CA ASN A 93 -6.24 -38.37 4.13
C ASN A 93 -5.29 -37.43 3.39
N HIS A 94 -4.13 -37.10 3.96
CA HIS A 94 -3.13 -36.27 3.28
C HIS A 94 -2.37 -37.10 2.20
N PRO A 95 -2.18 -36.57 0.98
CA PRO A 95 -1.50 -37.29 -0.09
C PRO A 95 0.01 -37.34 0.15
N LEU A 96 0.70 -38.31 -0.46
CA LEU A 96 2.16 -38.44 -0.41
C LEU A 96 2.85 -37.55 -1.46
N ASP A 97 2.39 -36.31 -1.54
CA ASP A 97 2.79 -35.34 -2.57
C ASP A 97 4.05 -34.56 -2.19
N CYS A 98 4.66 -34.80 -1.02
CA CYS A 98 5.80 -34.01 -0.55
C CYS A 98 6.90 -33.75 -1.61
N PRO A 99 7.27 -34.71 -2.49
CA PRO A 99 8.25 -34.46 -3.54
C PRO A 99 7.80 -33.46 -4.61
N ILE A 100 6.50 -33.41 -4.93
CA ILE A 100 5.95 -32.51 -5.95
C ILE A 100 5.31 -31.24 -5.35
N CYS A 101 5.08 -31.22 -4.04
CA CYS A 101 4.47 -30.09 -3.33
C CYS A 101 5.42 -28.89 -3.33
N ASP A 102 4.95 -27.72 -3.76
CA ASP A 102 5.74 -26.48 -3.83
C ASP A 102 6.36 -26.10 -2.47
N GLN A 103 5.55 -26.13 -1.40
CA GLN A 103 5.97 -25.87 -0.02
C GLN A 103 6.77 -27.02 0.62
N GLY A 104 7.18 -28.04 -0.14
CA GLY A 104 8.11 -29.06 0.36
C GLY A 104 9.38 -28.41 0.92
N GLY A 105 9.75 -28.74 2.16
CA GLY A 105 10.89 -28.16 2.89
C GLY A 105 10.57 -26.92 3.72
N GLU A 106 9.36 -26.36 3.62
CA GLU A 106 8.86 -25.28 4.49
C GLU A 106 7.44 -25.56 5.00
N CYS A 107 6.95 -26.79 4.81
CA CYS A 107 5.63 -27.22 5.19
C CYS A 107 5.61 -27.58 6.68
N GLN A 108 4.81 -26.83 7.46
CA GLN A 108 4.65 -27.10 8.89
C GLN A 108 4.19 -28.54 9.17
N LEU A 109 3.37 -29.13 8.29
CA LEU A 109 2.93 -30.53 8.45
C LEU A 109 4.07 -31.51 8.22
N GLN A 110 4.94 -31.25 7.26
CA GLN A 110 6.12 -32.07 7.03
C GLN A 110 7.03 -32.05 8.26
N ASP A 111 7.35 -30.86 8.78
CA ASP A 111 8.25 -30.69 9.92
C ASP A 111 7.71 -31.39 11.19
N LEU A 112 6.43 -31.20 11.49
CA LEU A 112 5.80 -31.84 12.64
C LEU A 112 5.60 -33.34 12.43
N ALA A 113 5.40 -33.82 11.21
CA ALA A 113 5.29 -35.26 10.92
C ALA A 113 6.60 -36.01 11.18
N VAL A 114 7.77 -35.37 10.99
CA VAL A 114 9.07 -35.99 11.31
C VAL A 114 9.17 -36.32 12.81
N GLY A 115 8.69 -35.43 13.69
CA GLY A 115 8.75 -35.63 15.15
C GLY A 115 7.59 -36.43 15.75
N TYR A 116 6.38 -36.27 15.21
CA TYR A 116 5.14 -36.82 15.78
C TYR A 116 4.46 -37.87 14.90
N GLY A 117 4.90 -38.05 13.66
CA GLY A 117 4.35 -39.07 12.76
C GLY A 117 4.92 -40.46 13.02
N GLY A 118 4.16 -41.49 12.64
CA GLY A 118 4.67 -42.87 12.60
C GLY A 118 5.49 -43.12 11.32
N SER A 119 6.43 -44.07 11.38
CA SER A 119 7.22 -44.48 10.20
C SER A 119 6.41 -45.23 9.13
N LYS A 120 5.22 -45.73 9.49
CA LYS A 120 4.28 -46.41 8.60
C LYS A 120 2.85 -46.01 8.91
N SER A 121 2.03 -45.87 7.87
CA SER A 121 0.58 -45.72 8.02
C SER A 121 -0.06 -47.05 8.40
N ARG A 122 -0.98 -47.04 9.36
CA ARG A 122 -1.88 -48.18 9.64
C ARG A 122 -3.15 -48.14 8.79
N TYR A 123 -3.45 -46.99 8.20
CA TYR A 123 -4.58 -46.77 7.31
C TYR A 123 -4.28 -47.34 5.93
N GLN A 124 -5.14 -48.24 5.45
CA GLN A 124 -5.01 -48.98 4.19
C GLN A 124 -6.18 -48.74 3.22
N GLU A 125 -7.16 -47.92 3.62
CA GLU A 125 -8.31 -47.61 2.77
C GLU A 125 -7.97 -46.51 1.75
N GLU A 126 -8.91 -46.27 0.83
CA GLU A 126 -8.78 -45.23 -0.17
C GLU A 126 -8.79 -43.84 0.48
N LYS A 127 -7.78 -43.03 0.15
CA LYS A 127 -7.71 -41.63 0.59
C LYS A 127 -8.71 -40.80 -0.19
N ARG A 128 -9.32 -39.82 0.48
CA ARG A 128 -10.16 -38.83 -0.21
C ARG A 128 -9.35 -38.06 -1.25
N VAL A 129 -10.01 -37.68 -2.34
CA VAL A 129 -9.47 -36.79 -3.37
C VAL A 129 -10.36 -35.56 -3.47
N VAL A 130 -9.76 -34.38 -3.47
CA VAL A 130 -10.47 -33.10 -3.61
C VAL A 130 -9.94 -32.38 -4.83
N PHE A 131 -10.85 -32.03 -5.74
CA PHE A 131 -10.51 -31.29 -6.94
C PHE A 131 -10.05 -29.87 -6.63
N ASN A 132 -9.06 -29.41 -7.38
CA ASN A 132 -8.52 -28.07 -7.27
C ASN A 132 -9.57 -27.03 -7.69
N LYS A 133 -9.57 -25.91 -6.98
CA LYS A 133 -10.49 -24.79 -7.20
C LYS A 133 -9.72 -23.63 -7.85
N ASN A 134 -10.38 -22.88 -8.73
CA ASN A 134 -9.76 -21.70 -9.31
C ASN A 134 -9.95 -20.50 -8.38
N LEU A 135 -8.88 -20.07 -7.70
CA LEU A 135 -8.92 -18.91 -6.80
C LEU A 135 -8.36 -17.63 -7.44
N GLY A 136 -8.22 -17.60 -8.77
CA GLY A 136 -7.68 -16.45 -9.50
C GLY A 136 -6.19 -16.58 -9.83
N PRO A 137 -5.52 -15.48 -10.20
CA PRO A 137 -4.16 -15.50 -10.75
C PRO A 137 -3.05 -15.57 -9.69
N LEU A 138 -3.35 -15.29 -8.42
CA LEU A 138 -2.35 -15.16 -7.36
C LEU A 138 -2.17 -16.44 -6.53
N VAL A 139 -3.29 -17.10 -6.18
CA VAL A 139 -3.29 -18.29 -5.32
C VAL A 139 -3.63 -19.54 -6.14
N ASN A 140 -2.73 -20.52 -6.12
CA ASN A 140 -2.98 -21.85 -6.65
C ASN A 140 -3.50 -22.77 -5.54
N THR A 141 -4.33 -23.75 -5.91
CA THR A 141 -4.85 -24.75 -4.98
C THR A 141 -4.39 -26.15 -5.31
N ASP A 142 -4.10 -26.93 -4.27
CA ASP A 142 -3.91 -28.37 -4.29
C ASP A 142 -4.72 -28.97 -3.12
N MET A 143 -6.06 -28.97 -3.26
CA MET A 143 -6.98 -29.09 -2.12
C MET A 143 -7.00 -30.46 -1.45
N THR A 144 -6.54 -31.51 -2.14
CA THR A 144 -6.33 -32.83 -1.53
C THR A 144 -5.35 -32.76 -0.36
N ARG A 145 -4.41 -31.80 -0.35
CA ARG A 145 -3.46 -31.55 0.75
C ARG A 145 -4.08 -30.85 1.95
N CYS A 146 -5.26 -30.22 1.81
CA CYS A 146 -5.87 -29.40 2.86
C CYS A 146 -6.23 -30.24 4.09
N ILE A 147 -5.90 -29.74 5.28
CA ILE A 147 -6.22 -30.37 6.58
C ILE A 147 -7.37 -29.68 7.33
N HIS A 148 -8.13 -28.81 6.65
CA HIS A 148 -9.30 -28.09 7.21
C HIS A 148 -9.01 -27.30 8.50
N CYS A 149 -7.81 -26.75 8.63
CA CYS A 149 -7.40 -25.96 9.79
C CYS A 149 -8.14 -24.60 9.92
N SER A 150 -8.91 -24.23 8.89
CA SER A 150 -9.68 -22.97 8.75
C SER A 150 -8.88 -21.67 8.90
N ARG A 151 -7.53 -21.68 8.82
CA ARG A 151 -6.72 -20.44 8.87
C ARG A 151 -7.08 -19.48 7.74
N CYS A 152 -7.13 -19.95 6.49
CA CYS A 152 -7.46 -19.11 5.33
C CYS A 152 -8.88 -18.52 5.39
N VAL A 153 -9.86 -19.31 5.83
CA VAL A 153 -11.26 -18.86 6.00
C VAL A 153 -11.36 -17.75 7.05
N ARG A 154 -10.75 -17.96 8.22
CA ARG A 154 -10.74 -16.97 9.30
C ARG A 154 -9.96 -15.72 8.93
N PHE A 155 -8.86 -15.86 8.20
CA PHE A 155 -8.11 -14.72 7.68
C PHE A 155 -8.98 -13.82 6.80
N GLY A 156 -9.76 -14.41 5.88
CA GLY A 156 -10.68 -13.65 5.04
C GLY A 156 -11.64 -12.81 5.89
N GLN A 157 -12.32 -13.46 6.83
CA GLN A 157 -13.30 -12.80 7.68
C GLN A 157 -12.69 -11.78 8.68
N GLU A 158 -11.53 -12.08 9.24
CA GLU A 158 -10.99 -11.36 10.40
C GLU A 158 -9.97 -10.29 10.04
N ILE A 159 -9.17 -10.56 9.00
CA ILE A 159 -8.05 -9.71 8.60
C ILE A 159 -8.36 -9.02 7.28
N SER A 160 -8.73 -9.74 6.22
CA SER A 160 -9.03 -9.12 4.92
C SER A 160 -10.37 -8.37 4.90
N GLY A 161 -11.29 -8.75 5.79
CA GLY A 161 -12.62 -8.14 5.95
C GLY A 161 -13.68 -8.72 5.02
N VAL A 162 -13.33 -9.72 4.21
CA VAL A 162 -14.26 -10.39 3.29
C VAL A 162 -14.10 -11.91 3.37
N MET A 163 -15.22 -12.61 3.60
CA MET A 163 -15.23 -14.06 3.66
C MET A 163 -15.34 -14.67 2.26
N GLU A 164 -14.22 -14.69 1.53
CA GLU A 164 -14.16 -15.25 0.17
C GLU A 164 -14.06 -16.77 0.16
N LEU A 165 -13.43 -17.36 1.18
CA LEU A 165 -13.34 -18.80 1.38
C LEU A 165 -14.25 -19.24 2.52
N GLY A 166 -14.90 -20.38 2.35
CA GLY A 166 -15.67 -21.08 3.38
C GLY A 166 -15.34 -22.56 3.44
N ILE A 167 -15.91 -23.25 4.43
CA ILE A 167 -15.87 -24.73 4.50
C ILE A 167 -17.28 -25.23 4.17
N ALA A 168 -17.43 -25.87 3.01
CA ALA A 168 -18.65 -26.55 2.62
C ALA A 168 -18.67 -27.99 3.17
N ASN A 169 -19.85 -28.61 3.19
CA ASN A 169 -20.10 -29.99 3.64
C ASN A 169 -19.70 -30.27 5.10
N ARG A 170 -19.70 -31.55 5.49
CA ARG A 170 -19.41 -32.02 6.86
C ARG A 170 -18.57 -33.29 6.86
N GLY A 171 -17.81 -33.50 7.93
CA GLY A 171 -17.00 -34.70 8.13
C GLY A 171 -15.85 -34.79 7.12
N GLU A 172 -15.62 -35.98 6.57
CA GLU A 172 -14.55 -36.21 5.58
C GLU A 172 -14.79 -35.49 4.24
N HIS A 173 -16.06 -35.20 3.92
CA HIS A 173 -16.47 -34.49 2.71
C HIS A 173 -16.30 -32.97 2.81
N SER A 174 -15.82 -32.45 3.95
CA SER A 174 -15.57 -31.02 4.10
C SER A 174 -14.56 -30.53 3.06
N GLU A 175 -14.87 -29.41 2.43
CA GLU A 175 -14.03 -28.78 1.41
C GLU A 175 -13.88 -27.29 1.70
N VAL A 176 -12.65 -26.80 1.73
CA VAL A 176 -12.39 -25.37 1.69
C VAL A 176 -12.56 -24.91 0.24
N MET A 177 -13.46 -23.98 -0.01
CA MET A 177 -13.74 -23.49 -1.36
C MET A 177 -14.32 -22.07 -1.32
N ALA A 178 -14.28 -21.39 -2.47
CA ALA A 178 -15.08 -20.20 -2.69
C ALA A 178 -16.57 -20.59 -2.81
N PHE A 179 -17.46 -19.88 -2.12
CA PHE A 179 -18.89 -20.25 -2.03
C PHE A 179 -19.67 -20.00 -3.34
N VAL A 180 -19.22 -19.01 -4.11
CA VAL A 180 -19.60 -18.75 -5.49
C VAL A 180 -18.28 -18.85 -6.25
N ASP A 181 -18.22 -19.49 -7.41
CA ASP A 181 -17.00 -19.71 -8.22
C ASP A 181 -16.37 -18.37 -8.64
N ARG A 182 -15.75 -17.70 -7.65
CA ARG A 182 -15.20 -16.36 -7.65
C ARG A 182 -13.72 -16.50 -7.28
N SER A 183 -12.91 -15.66 -7.89
CA SER A 183 -11.53 -15.46 -7.47
C SER A 183 -11.46 -14.89 -6.05
N LEU A 184 -10.31 -15.08 -5.42
CA LEU A 184 -9.90 -14.25 -4.30
C LEU A 184 -9.55 -12.86 -4.86
N ASP A 185 -10.40 -11.88 -4.59
CA ASP A 185 -10.30 -10.50 -5.10
C ASP A 185 -9.80 -9.52 -4.04
N SER A 186 -9.71 -9.92 -2.76
CA SER A 186 -9.15 -9.06 -1.71
C SER A 186 -7.69 -8.71 -2.01
N GLU A 187 -7.34 -7.44 -1.83
CA GLU A 187 -5.97 -6.91 -1.93
C GLU A 187 -4.98 -7.47 -0.89
N LEU A 188 -5.44 -8.33 0.03
CA LEU A 188 -4.62 -9.03 1.02
C LEU A 188 -4.64 -10.56 0.81
N SER A 189 -5.16 -11.04 -0.32
CA SER A 189 -5.47 -12.47 -0.52
C SER A 189 -4.24 -13.38 -0.49
N GLY A 190 -3.09 -12.89 -0.94
CA GLY A 190 -1.83 -13.62 -1.01
C GLY A 190 -1.31 -14.08 0.35
N ASN A 191 -1.71 -13.44 1.46
CA ASN A 191 -1.36 -13.89 2.81
C ASN A 191 -1.98 -15.25 3.16
N ALA A 192 -3.02 -15.69 2.45
CA ALA A 192 -3.57 -17.04 2.62
C ALA A 192 -2.54 -18.14 2.31
N ILE A 193 -1.53 -17.85 1.48
CA ILE A 193 -0.43 -18.77 1.13
C ILE A 193 0.46 -19.00 2.36
N ASP A 194 0.90 -17.93 3.01
CA ASP A 194 1.77 -17.98 4.19
C ASP A 194 1.06 -18.61 5.39
N LEU A 195 -0.25 -18.39 5.48
CA LEU A 195 -1.08 -18.98 6.52
C LEU A 195 -1.29 -20.49 6.35
N CYS A 196 -1.20 -21.00 5.13
CA CYS A 196 -1.47 -22.40 4.82
C CYS A 196 -0.35 -23.30 5.35
N PRO A 197 -0.61 -24.22 6.30
CA PRO A 197 0.45 -25.02 6.90
C PRO A 197 0.86 -26.28 6.10
N VAL A 198 0.21 -26.53 4.94
CA VAL A 198 0.21 -27.87 4.29
C VAL A 198 0.38 -27.86 2.77
N GLY A 199 0.76 -26.74 2.16
CA GLY A 199 0.94 -26.66 0.70
C GLY A 199 -0.35 -26.80 -0.12
N ALA A 200 -1.51 -26.60 0.51
CA ALA A 200 -2.80 -26.63 -0.18
C ALA A 200 -3.11 -25.30 -0.88
N LEU A 201 -2.62 -24.17 -0.35
CA LEU A 201 -2.65 -22.86 -0.99
C LEU A 201 -1.20 -22.43 -1.23
N THR A 202 -0.86 -22.18 -2.50
CA THR A 202 0.51 -21.89 -2.92
C THR A 202 0.52 -20.66 -3.84
N SER A 203 1.67 -20.01 -3.97
CA SER A 203 1.83 -18.85 -4.85
C SER A 203 1.79 -19.31 -6.31
N LYS A 204 0.74 -18.96 -7.05
CA LYS A 204 0.62 -19.35 -8.47
C LYS A 204 1.76 -18.78 -9.33
N PRO A 205 2.24 -17.53 -9.13
CA PRO A 205 3.36 -17.00 -9.91
C PRO A 205 4.71 -17.65 -9.64
N PHE A 206 4.95 -18.14 -8.42
CA PHE A 206 6.24 -18.73 -8.00
C PHE A 206 6.30 -20.26 -8.16
N ARG A 207 5.13 -20.90 -8.22
CA ARG A 207 4.97 -22.35 -8.09
C ARG A 207 5.96 -23.11 -8.97
N PHE A 208 6.78 -23.95 -8.34
CA PHE A 208 7.78 -24.83 -8.98
C PHE A 208 9.00 -24.16 -9.60
N ASP A 209 9.19 -22.84 -9.43
CA ASP A 209 10.39 -22.17 -9.93
C ASP A 209 11.63 -22.43 -9.06
N ALA A 210 11.45 -22.65 -7.76
CA ALA A 210 12.53 -22.97 -6.83
C ALA A 210 12.04 -23.70 -5.58
N ARG A 211 12.96 -24.34 -4.86
CA ARG A 211 12.73 -24.91 -3.53
C ARG A 211 13.16 -23.94 -2.43
N SER A 212 12.51 -24.06 -1.27
CA SER A 212 12.75 -23.18 -0.12
C SER A 212 14.22 -23.17 0.36
N TRP A 213 14.94 -24.28 0.20
CA TRP A 213 16.36 -24.42 0.55
C TRP A 213 17.33 -23.95 -0.53
N GLU A 214 16.87 -23.67 -1.75
CA GLU A 214 17.71 -23.13 -2.84
C GLU A 214 17.79 -21.60 -2.79
N MET A 215 16.89 -20.94 -2.06
CA MET A 215 16.73 -19.50 -2.06
C MET A 215 17.41 -18.85 -0.85
N ALA A 216 18.18 -17.80 -1.11
CA ALA A 216 18.68 -16.92 -0.08
C ALA A 216 17.56 -15.98 0.38
N ARG A 217 17.49 -15.70 1.68
CA ARG A 217 16.56 -14.75 2.29
C ARG A 217 17.29 -13.43 2.55
N ARG A 218 16.72 -12.32 2.11
CA ARG A 218 17.26 -10.96 2.29
C ARG A 218 16.14 -10.02 2.76
N PHE A 219 16.48 -9.06 3.61
CA PHE A 219 15.52 -8.09 4.13
C PHE A 219 15.47 -6.86 3.21
N SER A 220 14.26 -6.33 3.01
CA SER A 220 14.00 -5.11 2.24
C SER A 220 12.75 -4.39 2.76
N VAL A 221 12.42 -3.25 2.15
CA VAL A 221 11.24 -2.43 2.46
C VAL A 221 10.46 -2.16 1.17
N SER A 222 9.13 -2.19 1.23
CA SER A 222 8.28 -1.89 0.08
C SER A 222 8.27 -0.37 -0.25
N PRO A 223 8.37 0.03 -1.53
CA PRO A 223 8.28 1.43 -1.94
C PRO A 223 6.85 1.90 -2.28
N HIS A 224 5.87 0.99 -2.33
CA HIS A 224 4.66 1.20 -3.11
C HIS A 224 3.63 2.15 -2.49
N ASP A 225 3.42 2.07 -1.17
CA ASP A 225 2.61 3.01 -0.40
C ASP A 225 3.41 3.63 0.74
N SER A 226 2.76 4.49 1.50
CA SER A 226 3.34 5.22 2.61
C SER A 226 3.61 4.39 3.88
N LEU A 227 3.18 3.13 3.94
CA LEU A 227 3.44 2.28 5.10
C LEU A 227 4.89 1.78 5.10
N GLY A 228 5.44 1.50 3.92
CA GLY A 228 6.77 0.91 3.79
C GLY A 228 6.84 -0.46 4.46
N ALA A 229 6.02 -1.41 4.03
CA ALA A 229 5.94 -2.75 4.62
C ALA A 229 7.30 -3.47 4.61
N ASN A 230 7.63 -4.20 5.68
CA ASN A 230 8.89 -4.94 5.73
C ASN A 230 8.81 -6.26 4.96
N LEU A 231 9.82 -6.50 4.14
CA LEU A 231 9.86 -7.59 3.18
C LEU A 231 11.00 -8.56 3.52
N GLN A 232 10.72 -9.85 3.36
CA GLN A 232 11.72 -10.89 3.17
C GLN A 232 11.71 -11.28 1.69
N VAL A 233 12.70 -10.82 0.94
CA VAL A 233 12.87 -11.14 -0.47
C VAL A 233 13.68 -12.44 -0.59
N GLN A 234 13.14 -13.39 -1.36
CA GLN A 234 13.79 -14.68 -1.60
C GLN A 234 14.39 -14.73 -3.00
N VAL A 235 15.70 -15.01 -3.06
CA VAL A 235 16.54 -14.84 -4.25
C VAL A 235 17.23 -16.15 -4.62
N LYS A 236 17.29 -16.46 -5.91
CA LYS A 236 18.06 -17.58 -6.47
C LYS A 236 18.81 -17.08 -7.71
N HIS A 237 20.13 -17.29 -7.75
CA HIS A 237 21.00 -16.85 -8.85
C HIS A 237 20.77 -15.38 -9.26
N ASP A 238 20.80 -14.47 -8.27
CA ASP A 238 20.56 -13.03 -8.45
C ASP A 238 19.20 -12.66 -9.08
N LYS A 239 18.23 -13.58 -9.07
CA LYS A 239 16.86 -13.33 -9.46
C LYS A 239 15.95 -13.39 -8.23
N VAL A 240 15.10 -12.39 -8.07
CA VAL A 240 14.01 -12.42 -7.09
C VAL A 240 12.98 -13.46 -7.53
N MET A 241 12.74 -14.45 -6.67
CA MET A 241 11.82 -15.56 -6.95
C MET A 241 10.46 -15.34 -6.31
N ARG A 242 10.42 -14.79 -5.09
CA ARG A 242 9.19 -14.39 -4.40
C ARG A 242 9.49 -13.44 -3.24
N VAL A 243 8.44 -12.79 -2.75
CA VAL A 243 8.49 -11.89 -1.59
C VAL A 243 7.52 -12.37 -0.52
N LEU A 244 7.99 -12.43 0.73
CA LEU A 244 7.21 -12.79 1.91
C LEU A 244 7.23 -11.63 2.92
N PRO A 245 6.25 -11.53 3.85
CA PRO A 245 6.31 -10.57 4.94
C PRO A 245 7.54 -10.83 5.82
N PHE A 246 8.28 -9.77 6.14
CA PHE A 246 9.11 -9.77 7.34
C PHE A 246 8.26 -9.24 8.50
N GLU A 247 8.30 -9.94 9.62
CA GLU A 247 7.41 -9.62 10.74
C GLU A 247 7.85 -8.36 11.47
N ASN A 248 6.96 -7.38 11.55
CA ASN A 248 7.14 -6.17 12.34
C ASN A 248 5.80 -5.68 12.89
N GLU A 249 5.58 -5.88 14.19
CA GLU A 249 4.34 -5.52 14.89
C GLU A 249 3.99 -4.04 14.82
N ASP A 250 5.00 -3.16 14.69
CA ASP A 250 4.80 -1.72 14.61
C ASP A 250 4.38 -1.25 13.21
N VAL A 251 4.70 -2.02 12.16
CA VAL A 251 4.44 -1.65 10.76
C VAL A 251 3.37 -2.58 10.16
N ASN A 252 3.76 -3.70 9.55
CA ASN A 252 2.91 -4.58 8.75
C ASN A 252 2.44 -5.87 9.47
N GLU A 253 2.72 -6.01 10.77
CA GLU A 253 2.50 -7.24 11.53
C GLU A 253 3.19 -8.44 10.87
N CYS A 254 2.42 -9.32 10.26
CA CYS A 254 2.90 -10.46 9.47
C CYS A 254 2.20 -10.51 8.10
N TRP A 255 1.74 -9.36 7.60
CA TRP A 255 0.94 -9.24 6.39
C TRP A 255 1.66 -8.42 5.33
N LEU A 256 1.32 -8.65 4.07
CA LEU A 256 1.64 -7.80 2.92
C LEU A 256 0.37 -7.52 2.12
N SER A 257 0.33 -6.39 1.41
CA SER A 257 -0.62 -6.28 0.31
C SER A 257 -0.20 -7.17 -0.85
N ASP A 258 -1.16 -7.56 -1.69
CA ASP A 258 -0.87 -8.33 -2.91
C ASP A 258 0.02 -7.53 -3.86
N ARG A 259 -0.12 -6.20 -3.88
CA ARG A 259 0.78 -5.28 -4.56
C ARG A 259 2.23 -5.48 -4.10
N ASP A 260 2.50 -5.42 -2.80
CA ASP A 260 3.86 -5.57 -2.25
C ASP A 260 4.42 -6.99 -2.43
N ARG A 261 3.53 -8.01 -2.42
CA ARG A 261 3.91 -9.42 -2.53
C ARG A 261 4.28 -9.84 -3.94
N PHE A 262 3.55 -9.35 -4.94
CA PHE A 262 3.64 -9.85 -6.32
C PHE A 262 4.27 -8.83 -7.30
N SER A 263 4.58 -7.60 -6.86
CA SER A 263 5.26 -6.60 -7.70
C SER A 263 6.61 -7.08 -8.26
N TYR A 264 7.28 -8.02 -7.59
CA TYR A 264 8.55 -8.57 -8.04
C TYR A 264 8.50 -9.18 -9.46
N GLU A 265 7.34 -9.63 -9.94
CA GLU A 265 7.23 -10.12 -11.32
C GLU A 265 7.57 -9.01 -12.34
N GLY A 266 7.28 -7.76 -12.01
CA GLY A 266 7.61 -6.59 -12.84
C GLY A 266 9.12 -6.38 -13.00
N LEU A 267 9.98 -6.95 -12.15
CA LEU A 267 11.44 -6.87 -12.28
C LEU A 267 11.95 -7.57 -13.54
N SER A 268 11.16 -8.50 -14.10
CA SER A 268 11.50 -9.23 -15.33
C SER A 268 10.75 -8.72 -16.56
N ALA A 269 10.18 -7.50 -16.49
CA ALA A 269 9.40 -6.94 -17.59
C ALA A 269 10.24 -6.79 -18.88
N PRO A 270 9.66 -7.03 -20.07
CA PRO A 270 10.39 -6.94 -21.34
C PRO A 270 10.93 -5.55 -21.67
N ASP A 271 10.28 -4.48 -21.20
CA ASP A 271 10.66 -3.09 -21.46
C ASP A 271 11.65 -2.53 -20.43
N ARG A 272 12.27 -3.40 -19.63
CA ARG A 272 13.27 -3.02 -18.63
C ARG A 272 14.53 -2.44 -19.28
N LEU A 273 14.93 -1.24 -18.85
CA LEU A 273 16.11 -0.58 -19.38
C LEU A 273 17.38 -1.27 -18.85
N THR A 274 18.32 -1.53 -19.74
CA THR A 274 19.57 -2.25 -19.42
C THR A 274 20.84 -1.50 -19.79
N HIS A 275 20.76 -0.48 -20.65
CA HIS A 275 21.90 0.31 -21.12
C HIS A 275 21.49 1.78 -21.28
N PRO A 276 22.40 2.74 -21.03
CA PRO A 276 22.19 4.14 -21.36
C PRO A 276 21.93 4.31 -22.86
N GLN A 277 20.99 5.19 -23.21
CA GLN A 277 20.59 5.44 -24.59
C GLN A 277 20.43 6.93 -24.82
N ILE A 278 20.91 7.41 -25.97
CA ILE A 278 20.74 8.80 -26.44
C ILE A 278 20.01 8.78 -27.77
N LYS A 279 19.10 9.72 -27.96
CA LYS A 279 18.38 9.95 -29.22
C LYS A 279 19.16 10.95 -30.07
N HIS A 280 19.57 10.53 -31.26
CA HIS A 280 20.24 11.39 -32.23
C HIS A 280 19.62 11.22 -33.61
N GLY A 281 19.21 12.33 -34.25
CA GLY A 281 18.51 12.26 -35.54
C GLY A 281 17.20 11.46 -35.51
N GLY A 282 16.53 11.39 -34.35
CA GLY A 282 15.33 10.60 -34.14
C GLY A 282 15.55 9.10 -33.91
N VAL A 283 16.81 8.63 -33.92
CA VAL A 283 17.17 7.22 -33.73
C VAL A 283 17.83 7.03 -32.36
N TRP A 284 17.49 5.92 -31.69
CA TRP A 284 18.07 5.56 -30.40
C TRP A 284 19.41 4.83 -30.57
N HIS A 285 20.44 5.35 -29.91
CA HIS A 285 21.76 4.76 -29.86
C HIS A 285 22.09 4.31 -28.43
N LYS A 286 22.45 3.03 -28.27
CA LYS A 286 23.00 2.52 -27.02
C LYS A 286 24.43 3.03 -26.87
N VAL A 287 24.75 3.58 -25.70
CA VAL A 287 26.05 4.18 -25.39
C VAL A 287 26.53 3.73 -24.01
N ASP A 288 27.81 3.94 -23.73
CA ASP A 288 28.35 3.77 -22.37
C ASP A 288 27.90 4.90 -21.44
N TRP A 289 28.13 4.70 -20.14
CA TRP A 289 27.76 5.66 -19.10
C TRP A 289 28.52 6.98 -19.18
N GLU A 290 29.80 6.95 -19.55
CA GLU A 290 30.62 8.15 -19.63
C GLU A 290 30.05 9.10 -20.69
N THR A 291 29.81 8.58 -21.89
CA THR A 291 29.20 9.30 -23.01
C THR A 291 27.81 9.82 -22.64
N ALA A 292 26.98 9.00 -22.00
CA ALA A 292 25.63 9.40 -21.60
C ALA A 292 25.63 10.54 -20.57
N LEU A 293 26.47 10.45 -19.53
CA LEU A 293 26.55 11.45 -18.48
C LEU A 293 27.20 12.75 -18.97
N ASP A 294 28.21 12.67 -19.84
CA ASP A 294 28.80 13.83 -20.49
C ASP A 294 27.78 14.59 -21.35
N TYR A 295 26.99 13.85 -22.12
CA TYR A 295 25.92 14.44 -22.93
C TYR A 295 24.89 15.16 -22.05
N VAL A 296 24.41 14.51 -20.98
CA VAL A 296 23.47 15.11 -20.02
C VAL A 296 24.06 16.35 -19.36
N ALA A 297 25.29 16.27 -18.85
CA ALA A 297 25.94 17.38 -18.16
C ALA A 297 26.16 18.59 -19.08
N ARG A 298 26.56 18.36 -20.34
CA ARG A 298 26.67 19.43 -21.35
C ARG A 298 25.32 20.04 -21.67
N THR A 299 24.29 19.21 -21.90
CA THR A 299 22.93 19.67 -22.22
C THR A 299 22.36 20.55 -21.11
N LEU A 300 22.52 20.14 -19.85
CA LEU A 300 22.05 20.91 -18.69
C LEU A 300 22.81 22.24 -18.54
N ARG A 301 24.14 22.25 -18.74
CA ARG A 301 24.93 23.49 -18.75
C ARG A 301 24.52 24.43 -19.87
N ASP A 302 24.41 23.92 -21.09
CA ASP A 302 24.10 24.72 -22.27
C ASP A 302 22.72 25.40 -22.10
N ILE A 303 21.73 24.67 -21.58
CA ILE A 303 20.40 25.23 -21.29
C ILE A 303 20.47 26.27 -20.17
N LYS A 304 21.18 25.98 -19.09
CA LYS A 304 21.40 26.94 -18.00
C LYS A 304 22.05 28.24 -18.50
N ASP A 305 23.12 28.12 -19.29
CA ASP A 305 23.92 29.26 -19.74
C ASP A 305 23.19 30.09 -20.81
N THR A 306 22.38 29.43 -21.66
CA THR A 306 21.65 30.09 -22.76
C THR A 306 20.29 30.65 -22.32
N HIS A 307 19.57 29.93 -21.45
CA HIS A 307 18.17 30.23 -21.13
C HIS A 307 17.91 30.55 -19.66
N GLY A 308 18.89 30.35 -18.77
CA GLY A 308 18.75 30.54 -17.33
C GLY A 308 18.53 29.23 -16.57
N ALA A 309 18.99 29.19 -15.31
CA ALA A 309 18.89 28.01 -14.46
C ALA A 309 17.42 27.62 -14.17
N GLU A 310 16.52 28.61 -14.12
CA GLU A 310 15.08 28.41 -13.93
C GLU A 310 14.38 27.74 -15.13
N GLN A 311 15.11 27.44 -16.20
CA GLN A 311 14.62 26.65 -17.34
C GLN A 311 14.95 25.16 -17.21
N VAL A 312 15.60 24.74 -16.14
CA VAL A 312 15.84 23.33 -15.81
C VAL A 312 14.85 22.92 -14.71
N ALA A 313 14.03 21.91 -14.98
CA ALA A 313 13.07 21.33 -14.05
C ALA A 313 13.40 19.87 -13.73
N ALA A 314 13.00 19.40 -12.55
CA ALA A 314 13.06 18.00 -12.18
C ALA A 314 11.72 17.51 -11.60
N LEU A 315 11.27 16.35 -12.07
CA LEU A 315 10.13 15.63 -11.51
C LEU A 315 10.64 14.30 -10.96
N VAL A 316 10.44 14.08 -9.66
CA VAL A 316 10.98 12.93 -8.96
C VAL A 316 9.84 12.04 -8.47
N SER A 317 9.99 10.73 -8.64
CA SER A 317 9.01 9.76 -8.20
C SER A 317 8.87 9.83 -6.69
N PRO A 318 7.64 9.87 -6.15
CA PRO A 318 7.44 9.88 -4.71
C PRO A 318 7.77 8.52 -4.07
N GLN A 319 8.16 7.51 -4.87
CA GLN A 319 8.69 6.23 -4.42
C GLN A 319 10.23 6.17 -4.36
N SER A 320 10.91 7.27 -4.69
CA SER A 320 12.37 7.36 -4.63
C SER A 320 12.86 7.27 -3.19
N THR A 321 14.07 6.77 -3.01
CA THR A 321 14.72 6.71 -1.70
C THR A 321 15.10 8.10 -1.20
N VAL A 322 15.28 8.25 0.11
CA VAL A 322 15.77 9.48 0.75
C VAL A 322 17.04 9.99 0.07
N GLU A 323 17.96 9.09 -0.28
CA GLU A 323 19.24 9.40 -0.89
C GLU A 323 19.05 9.99 -2.30
N GLU A 324 18.15 9.41 -3.09
CA GLU A 324 17.81 9.90 -4.43
C GLU A 324 17.10 11.26 -4.37
N MET A 325 16.14 11.41 -3.46
CA MET A 325 15.44 12.68 -3.24
C MET A 325 16.41 13.79 -2.82
N PHE A 326 17.27 13.50 -1.84
CA PHE A 326 18.25 14.47 -1.34
C PHE A 326 19.27 14.88 -2.41
N LEU A 327 19.81 13.93 -3.17
CA LEU A 327 20.76 14.25 -4.23
C LEU A 327 20.11 14.98 -5.40
N ALA A 328 18.86 14.65 -5.75
CA ALA A 328 18.14 15.34 -6.81
C ALA A 328 17.93 16.83 -6.48
N GLN A 329 17.48 17.15 -5.26
CA GLN A 329 17.35 18.56 -4.87
C GLN A 329 18.70 19.26 -4.74
N LYS A 330 19.73 18.56 -4.23
CA LYS A 330 21.08 19.13 -4.12
C LYS A 330 21.65 19.47 -5.49
N LEU A 331 21.40 18.62 -6.48
CA LEU A 331 21.82 18.80 -7.88
C LEU A 331 21.15 20.03 -8.49
N MET A 332 19.81 20.08 -8.42
CA MET A 332 19.03 21.17 -9.02
C MET A 332 19.40 22.52 -8.39
N ARG A 333 19.45 22.59 -7.06
CA ARG A 333 19.79 23.83 -6.34
C ARG A 333 21.25 24.23 -6.54
N GLY A 334 22.17 23.28 -6.61
CA GLY A 334 23.56 23.53 -6.97
C GLY A 334 23.71 24.12 -8.38
N MET A 335 22.86 23.72 -9.32
CA MET A 335 22.80 24.35 -10.65
C MET A 335 22.17 25.75 -10.63
N GLY A 336 21.47 26.13 -9.56
CA GLY A 336 20.76 27.40 -9.41
C GLY A 336 19.26 27.31 -9.74
N SER A 337 18.71 26.11 -9.92
CA SER A 337 17.28 25.89 -10.12
C SER A 337 16.62 25.35 -8.85
N ASP A 338 15.44 25.87 -8.52
CA ASP A 338 14.59 25.31 -7.47
C ASP A 338 13.27 24.75 -8.03
N ASN A 339 13.22 24.53 -9.35
CA ASN A 339 12.10 23.88 -10.03
C ASN A 339 12.24 22.36 -9.89
N ILE A 340 11.90 21.85 -8.71
CA ILE A 340 11.93 20.43 -8.39
C ILE A 340 10.74 20.08 -7.52
N ASP A 341 10.07 18.98 -7.80
CA ASP A 341 8.95 18.50 -6.99
C ASP A 341 8.73 16.99 -7.18
N CYS A 342 8.04 16.37 -6.23
CA CYS A 342 7.57 14.98 -6.30
C CYS A 342 6.06 14.83 -6.10
N ARG A 343 5.35 15.93 -5.86
CA ARG A 343 3.89 15.95 -5.64
C ARG A 343 3.14 15.94 -6.97
N LEU A 344 3.37 14.87 -7.74
CA LEU A 344 2.96 14.77 -9.15
C LEU A 344 1.44 14.82 -9.36
N ARG A 345 0.66 14.37 -8.36
CA ARG A 345 -0.81 14.32 -8.41
C ARG A 345 -1.49 15.42 -7.60
N HIS A 346 -0.74 16.30 -6.94
CA HIS A 346 -1.34 17.44 -6.24
C HIS A 346 -1.91 18.44 -7.24
N CYS A 347 -3.12 18.92 -6.98
CA CYS A 347 -3.74 20.01 -7.74
C CYS A 347 -3.61 21.35 -7.02
N ASP A 348 -3.54 21.35 -5.68
CA ASP A 348 -3.47 22.56 -4.86
C ASP A 348 -2.14 22.65 -4.10
N PHE A 349 -1.47 23.77 -4.30
CA PHE A 349 -0.16 24.11 -3.74
C PHE A 349 -0.21 25.36 -2.84
N SER A 350 -1.41 25.80 -2.44
CA SER A 350 -1.62 27.02 -1.63
C SER A 350 -0.99 26.97 -0.24
N LEU A 351 -0.53 25.79 0.19
CA LEU A 351 0.17 25.55 1.45
C LEU A 351 1.71 25.61 1.34
N ASP A 352 2.26 25.84 0.13
CA ASP A 352 3.71 25.96 -0.05
C ASP A 352 4.26 27.13 0.76
N GLY A 353 5.32 26.87 1.53
CA GLY A 353 5.94 27.84 2.44
C GLY A 353 5.15 28.13 3.74
N LYS A 354 4.01 27.48 3.99
CA LYS A 354 3.12 27.76 5.14
C LYS A 354 3.00 26.64 6.18
N ARG A 355 3.73 25.54 5.99
CA ARG A 355 3.75 24.39 6.91
C ARG A 355 4.81 24.62 7.99
N ALA A 356 4.47 24.30 9.25
CA ALA A 356 5.43 24.38 10.35
C ALA A 356 6.45 23.23 10.33
N GLY A 357 6.05 22.05 9.85
CA GLY A 357 6.91 20.87 9.80
C GLY A 357 6.52 19.87 8.70
N VAL A 358 7.04 18.66 8.86
CA VAL A 358 6.89 17.53 7.96
C VAL A 358 5.53 16.87 8.21
N PRO A 359 4.67 16.73 7.18
CA PRO A 359 3.41 16.04 7.33
C PRO A 359 3.61 14.54 7.57
N TRP A 360 2.81 13.99 8.47
CA TRP A 360 2.91 12.60 8.96
C TRP A 360 1.57 12.10 9.52
N LEU A 361 1.54 10.84 9.98
CA LEU A 361 0.36 10.19 10.52
C LEU A 361 -0.17 10.82 11.82
N GLY A 362 0.65 11.61 12.52
CA GLY A 362 0.31 12.20 13.82
C GLY A 362 0.46 11.21 14.99
N MET A 363 0.63 9.92 14.71
CA MET A 363 0.73 8.83 15.69
C MET A 363 1.50 7.64 15.12
N PRO A 364 1.94 6.69 15.96
CA PRO A 364 2.46 5.40 15.48
C PRO A 364 1.39 4.60 14.72
N VAL A 365 1.79 3.87 13.68
CA VAL A 365 0.91 3.00 12.87
C VAL A 365 0.18 1.97 13.75
N SER A 366 0.87 1.41 14.75
CA SER A 366 0.29 0.43 15.67
C SER A 366 -0.88 0.99 16.50
N ALA A 367 -0.94 2.31 16.73
CA ALA A 367 -2.01 2.96 17.47
C ALA A 367 -3.36 2.89 16.75
N LEU A 368 -3.36 2.80 15.41
CA LEU A 368 -4.57 2.73 14.58
C LEU A 368 -5.48 1.56 14.95
N SER A 369 -4.95 0.45 15.45
CA SER A 369 -5.73 -0.72 15.90
C SER A 369 -6.42 -0.53 17.26
N THR A 370 -6.17 0.58 17.94
CA THR A 370 -6.69 0.87 19.28
C THR A 370 -7.46 2.18 19.36
N LEU A 371 -7.79 2.78 18.21
CA LEU A 371 -8.61 3.98 18.16
C LEU A 371 -10.04 3.68 18.59
N ASP A 372 -10.59 4.59 19.39
CA ASP A 372 -12.00 4.57 19.78
C ASP A 372 -12.87 5.26 18.74
N ALA A 373 -12.33 6.25 18.02
CA ALA A 373 -12.98 6.85 16.86
C ALA A 373 -11.96 7.30 15.80
N ALA A 374 -12.32 7.22 14.52
CA ALA A 374 -11.49 7.72 13.43
C ALA A 374 -12.35 8.29 12.29
N LEU A 375 -12.09 9.54 11.89
CA LEU A 375 -12.63 10.14 10.68
C LEU A 375 -11.59 10.06 9.56
N VAL A 376 -11.93 9.38 8.46
CA VAL A 376 -11.12 9.34 7.24
C VAL A 376 -11.74 10.23 6.18
N ILE A 377 -10.96 11.17 5.64
CA ILE A 377 -11.42 12.20 4.69
C ILE A 377 -10.80 11.94 3.32
N GLY A 378 -11.62 11.72 2.29
CA GLY A 378 -11.22 11.58 0.90
C GLY A 378 -10.18 10.47 0.66
N SER A 379 -10.63 9.22 0.52
CA SER A 379 -9.75 8.08 0.28
C SER A 379 -10.46 6.94 -0.43
N VAL A 380 -9.71 6.18 -1.24
CA VAL A 380 -10.09 4.82 -1.66
C VAL A 380 -9.33 3.84 -0.77
N LEU A 381 -9.64 3.90 0.53
CA LEU A 381 -8.77 3.46 1.63
C LEU A 381 -8.16 2.07 1.44
N ARG A 382 -8.95 1.10 0.99
CA ARG A 382 -8.48 -0.28 0.76
C ARG A 382 -7.46 -0.39 -0.35
N LYS A 383 -7.57 0.43 -1.39
CA LYS A 383 -6.72 0.36 -2.58
C LYS A 383 -5.49 1.26 -2.44
N ASP A 384 -5.65 2.38 -1.74
CA ASP A 384 -4.55 3.26 -1.36
C ASP A 384 -3.63 2.60 -0.30
N HIS A 385 -4.23 2.12 0.80
CA HIS A 385 -3.51 1.64 1.99
C HIS A 385 -4.11 0.35 2.58
N PRO A 386 -3.95 -0.80 1.90
CA PRO A 386 -4.55 -2.08 2.31
C PRO A 386 -4.33 -2.45 3.79
N LEU A 387 -3.11 -2.24 4.29
CA LEU A 387 -2.73 -2.61 5.66
C LEU A 387 -3.15 -1.57 6.69
N LEU A 388 -3.21 -0.27 6.36
CA LEU A 388 -3.79 0.73 7.26
C LEU A 388 -5.32 0.52 7.39
N ALA A 389 -5.99 0.17 6.29
CA ALA A 389 -7.39 -0.23 6.30
C ALA A 389 -7.62 -1.44 7.23
N GLN A 390 -6.72 -2.44 7.18
CA GLN A 390 -6.76 -3.59 8.09
C GLN A 390 -6.59 -3.17 9.55
N ARG A 391 -5.72 -2.21 9.88
CA ARG A 391 -5.56 -1.70 11.25
C ARG A 391 -6.82 -1.00 11.76
N LEU A 392 -7.44 -0.15 10.94
CA LEU A 392 -8.72 0.51 11.26
C LEU A 392 -9.86 -0.50 11.43
N ARG A 393 -9.86 -1.58 10.62
CA ARG A 393 -10.78 -2.70 10.81
C ARG A 393 -10.60 -3.38 12.17
N GLN A 394 -9.38 -3.53 12.66
CA GLN A 394 -9.16 -4.08 14.01
C GLN A 394 -9.68 -3.15 15.11
N ALA A 395 -9.54 -1.82 14.95
CA ALA A 395 -10.16 -0.87 15.87
C ALA A 395 -11.69 -0.99 15.85
N GLN A 396 -12.30 -1.06 14.66
CA GLN A 396 -13.74 -1.26 14.50
C GLN A 396 -14.23 -2.56 15.19
N ARG A 397 -13.51 -3.67 15.00
CA ARG A 397 -13.82 -4.96 15.63
C ARG A 397 -13.74 -4.93 17.16
N ARG A 398 -12.97 -3.99 17.73
CA ARG A 398 -12.88 -3.73 19.18
C ARG A 398 -13.94 -2.76 19.69
N GLY A 399 -14.81 -2.26 18.83
CA GLY A 399 -15.89 -1.33 19.16
C GLY A 399 -15.63 0.12 18.74
N GLY A 400 -14.47 0.42 18.15
CA GLY A 400 -14.14 1.75 17.65
C GLY A 400 -15.09 2.22 16.55
N LYS A 401 -15.36 3.53 16.51
CA LYS A 401 -16.26 4.18 15.55
C LYS A 401 -15.47 4.74 14.37
N ILE A 402 -15.52 4.02 13.25
CA ILE A 402 -14.91 4.49 12.00
C ILE A 402 -15.97 5.26 11.21
N VAL A 403 -15.66 6.50 10.85
CA VAL A 403 -16.51 7.38 10.05
C VAL A 403 -15.75 7.92 8.86
N ARG A 404 -16.49 8.34 7.83
CA ARG A 404 -15.88 8.90 6.62
C ARG A 404 -16.59 10.12 6.08
N VAL A 405 -15.82 10.98 5.44
CA VAL A 405 -16.30 12.01 4.51
C VAL A 405 -15.61 11.74 3.18
N ASN A 406 -16.35 11.35 2.14
CA ASN A 406 -15.75 10.89 0.89
C ASN A 406 -16.58 11.28 -0.35
N ALA A 407 -15.98 11.17 -1.53
CA ALA A 407 -16.69 11.40 -2.80
C ALA A 407 -17.54 10.21 -3.24
N THR A 408 -17.28 9.01 -2.71
CA THR A 408 -17.97 7.78 -3.07
C THR A 408 -18.32 6.93 -1.86
N GLN A 409 -19.33 6.07 -2.01
CA GLN A 409 -19.69 5.05 -1.03
C GLN A 409 -19.00 3.69 -1.29
N ASP A 410 -17.70 3.70 -1.64
CA ASP A 410 -16.94 2.48 -1.92
C ASP A 410 -16.84 1.56 -0.68
N ASP A 411 -16.89 0.24 -0.87
CA ASP A 411 -16.91 -0.70 0.25
C ASP A 411 -15.51 -0.91 0.84
N TRP A 412 -15.27 -0.32 2.02
CA TRP A 412 -14.02 -0.45 2.78
C TRP A 412 -13.90 -1.78 3.55
N LEU A 413 -14.90 -2.65 3.51
CA LEU A 413 -14.97 -3.88 4.33
C LEU A 413 -14.76 -3.56 5.82
N ILE A 414 -15.28 -2.41 6.25
CA ILE A 414 -15.28 -1.91 7.61
C ILE A 414 -16.71 -1.41 7.85
N PRO A 415 -17.46 -1.99 8.80
CA PRO A 415 -18.73 -1.43 9.22
C PRO A 415 -18.54 0.00 9.75
N LEU A 416 -19.06 0.99 9.02
CA LEU A 416 -18.93 2.40 9.38
C LEU A 416 -20.00 2.80 10.40
N ALA A 417 -19.64 3.68 11.33
CA ALA A 417 -20.56 4.24 12.32
C ALA A 417 -21.44 5.35 11.71
N ALA A 418 -20.88 6.13 10.79
CA ALA A 418 -21.54 7.18 10.03
C ALA A 418 -20.72 7.49 8.78
N GLU A 419 -21.37 8.05 7.77
CA GLU A 419 -20.71 8.52 6.56
C GLU A 419 -21.40 9.76 6.02
N LEU A 420 -20.62 10.61 5.35
CA LEU A 420 -21.12 11.73 4.56
C LEU A 420 -20.47 11.63 3.18
N VAL A 421 -21.31 11.53 2.15
CA VAL A 421 -20.86 11.44 0.76
C VAL A 421 -21.36 12.63 -0.02
N ALA A 422 -20.43 13.33 -0.68
CA ALA A 422 -20.72 14.52 -1.45
C ALA A 422 -19.84 14.55 -2.72
N PRO A 423 -20.29 15.20 -3.80
CA PRO A 423 -19.45 15.48 -4.96
C PRO A 423 -18.11 16.17 -4.58
N PRO A 424 -17.06 16.05 -5.41
CA PRO A 424 -15.74 16.62 -5.10
C PRO A 424 -15.77 18.09 -4.65
N ASP A 425 -16.48 18.95 -5.39
CA ASP A 425 -16.62 20.38 -5.08
C ASP A 425 -17.37 20.66 -3.74
N GLU A 426 -18.18 19.73 -3.26
CA GLU A 426 -18.96 19.87 -2.03
C GLU A 426 -18.27 19.25 -0.79
N LEU A 427 -17.09 18.62 -0.94
CA LEU A 427 -16.37 18.00 0.19
C LEU A 427 -15.94 19.00 1.25
N ALA A 428 -15.45 20.19 0.86
CA ALA A 428 -15.08 21.23 1.82
C ALA A 428 -16.32 21.72 2.60
N SER A 429 -17.44 21.91 1.92
CA SER A 429 -18.72 22.26 2.54
C SER A 429 -19.20 21.19 3.52
N SER A 430 -19.01 19.91 3.18
CA SER A 430 -19.34 18.78 4.06
C SER A 430 -18.52 18.80 5.36
N LEU A 431 -17.22 19.15 5.29
CA LEU A 431 -16.39 19.31 6.49
C LEU A 431 -16.82 20.52 7.32
N VAL A 432 -17.26 21.62 6.69
CA VAL A 432 -17.85 22.76 7.43
C VAL A 432 -19.09 22.34 8.20
N LEU A 433 -19.96 21.50 7.63
CA LEU A 433 -21.13 20.96 8.33
C LEU A 433 -20.74 20.10 9.53
N VAL A 434 -19.75 19.22 9.38
CA VAL A 434 -19.24 18.39 10.50
C VAL A 434 -18.64 19.28 11.59
N LEU A 435 -17.85 20.30 11.21
CA LEU A 435 -17.27 21.24 12.16
C LEU A 435 -18.36 22.03 12.90
N ALA A 436 -19.41 22.47 12.19
CA ALA A 436 -20.56 23.15 12.81
C ALA A 436 -21.26 22.26 13.84
N ALA A 437 -21.45 20.97 13.54
CA ALA A 437 -22.02 19.99 14.47
C ALA A 437 -21.16 19.78 15.72
N LEU A 438 -19.83 19.77 15.58
CA LEU A 438 -18.89 19.66 16.70
C LEU A 438 -18.87 20.92 17.57
N CYS A 439 -18.89 22.10 16.96
CA CYS A 439 -18.94 23.38 17.69
C CYS A 439 -20.22 23.53 18.52
N ALA A 440 -21.34 22.96 18.09
CA ALA A 440 -22.57 22.93 18.88
C ALA A 440 -22.45 22.09 20.18
N LYS A 441 -21.40 21.25 20.29
CA LYS A 441 -21.18 20.29 21.38
C LYS A 441 -19.91 20.54 22.19
N SER A 442 -19.07 21.46 21.77
CA SER A 442 -17.74 21.69 22.32
C SER A 442 -17.54 23.17 22.60
N ASP A 443 -17.03 23.50 23.79
CA ASP A 443 -16.66 24.87 24.15
C ASP A 443 -15.24 25.25 23.66
N VAL A 444 -14.60 24.39 22.86
CA VAL A 444 -13.28 24.65 22.29
C VAL A 444 -13.39 25.80 21.30
N ALA A 445 -12.74 26.93 21.60
CA ALA A 445 -12.72 28.10 20.73
C ALA A 445 -12.22 27.72 19.33
N ILE A 446 -12.94 28.13 18.29
CA ILE A 446 -12.56 27.95 16.88
C ILE A 446 -11.76 29.11 16.32
N SER A 447 -10.92 28.82 15.34
CA SER A 447 -10.15 29.81 14.59
C SER A 447 -11.12 30.79 13.89
N PRO A 448 -10.79 32.10 13.85
CA PRO A 448 -11.66 33.09 13.22
C PRO A 448 -12.00 32.77 11.75
N ALA A 449 -11.04 32.20 11.02
CA ALA A 449 -11.22 31.80 9.63
C ALA A 449 -12.30 30.69 9.49
N CYS A 450 -12.27 29.66 10.35
CA CYS A 450 -13.29 28.61 10.33
C CYS A 450 -14.62 29.09 10.91
N ALA A 451 -14.61 30.00 11.89
CA ALA A 451 -15.83 30.60 12.45
C ALA A 451 -16.65 31.35 11.39
N ALA A 452 -15.97 32.11 10.53
CA ALA A 452 -16.61 32.80 9.41
C ALA A 452 -17.27 31.83 8.42
N MET A 453 -16.70 30.65 8.20
CA MET A 453 -17.23 29.64 7.27
C MET A 453 -18.47 28.93 7.82
N ILE A 454 -18.51 28.69 9.13
CA ILE A 454 -19.66 28.07 9.80
C ILE A 454 -20.83 29.06 9.88
N ALA A 455 -20.57 30.37 9.90
CA ALA A 455 -21.60 31.40 9.98
C ALA A 455 -22.56 31.33 8.79
N GLY A 456 -23.74 30.71 8.99
CA GLY A 456 -24.77 30.52 7.97
C GLY A 456 -24.99 29.06 7.54
N HIS A 457 -24.14 28.12 7.99
CA HIS A 457 -24.29 26.69 7.72
C HIS A 457 -24.82 25.98 8.97
N LYS A 458 -25.87 25.17 8.82
CA LYS A 458 -26.40 24.31 9.87
C LYS A 458 -26.11 22.86 9.53
N ALA A 459 -25.59 22.12 10.51
CA ALA A 459 -25.34 20.69 10.37
C ALA A 459 -26.63 19.95 9.97
N ASP A 460 -26.51 19.06 9.00
CA ASP A 460 -27.54 18.08 8.67
C ASP A 460 -27.38 16.81 9.53
N ASP A 461 -28.32 15.87 9.39
CA ASP A 461 -28.33 14.63 10.17
C ASP A 461 -27.07 13.78 9.94
N ALA A 462 -26.51 13.80 8.72
CA ALA A 462 -25.32 13.04 8.37
C ALA A 462 -24.07 13.63 9.04
N ALA A 463 -23.88 14.95 8.96
CA ALA A 463 -22.82 15.66 9.65
C ALA A 463 -22.93 15.52 11.18
N GLN A 464 -24.16 15.54 11.71
CA GLN A 464 -24.39 15.28 13.12
C GLN A 464 -23.97 13.86 13.51
N ALA A 465 -24.33 12.84 12.73
CA ALA A 465 -23.93 11.46 12.99
C ALA A 465 -22.40 11.27 12.96
N VAL A 466 -21.71 11.92 12.01
CA VAL A 466 -20.24 11.91 11.93
C VAL A 466 -19.62 12.56 13.17
N ALA A 467 -20.11 13.73 13.59
CA ALA A 467 -19.63 14.41 14.79
C ALA A 467 -19.86 13.57 16.06
N ASP A 468 -21.03 12.94 16.19
CA ASP A 468 -21.39 12.12 17.34
C ASP A 468 -20.48 10.92 17.49
N ALA A 469 -20.21 10.23 16.39
CA ALA A 469 -19.27 9.12 16.36
C ALA A 469 -17.83 9.57 16.62
N LEU A 470 -17.39 10.71 16.08
CA LEU A 470 -16.01 11.19 16.27
C LEU A 470 -15.70 11.58 17.72
N THR A 471 -16.71 12.00 18.48
CA THR A 471 -16.55 12.37 19.92
C THR A 471 -16.54 11.17 20.88
N SER A 472 -16.57 9.94 20.38
CA SER A 472 -16.62 8.73 21.20
C SER A 472 -15.23 8.22 21.64
N GLY A 473 -15.13 7.80 22.90
CA GLY A 473 -13.88 7.33 23.54
C GLY A 473 -12.79 8.40 23.65
N ASP A 474 -11.55 8.02 23.94
CA ASP A 474 -10.46 8.98 24.20
C ASP A 474 -9.45 9.05 23.04
N LYS A 475 -9.19 7.90 22.40
CA LYS A 475 -8.22 7.80 21.31
C LYS A 475 -8.90 8.05 19.97
N ARG A 476 -8.84 9.30 19.52
CA ARG A 476 -9.55 9.76 18.31
C ARG A 476 -8.56 10.20 17.23
N ALA A 477 -8.87 9.94 15.96
CA ALA A 477 -8.04 10.37 14.84
C ALA A 477 -8.86 11.05 13.74
N VAL A 478 -8.26 12.04 13.07
CA VAL A 478 -8.76 12.60 11.80
C VAL A 478 -7.65 12.43 10.77
N LEU A 479 -7.91 11.62 9.75
CA LEU A 479 -6.92 11.16 8.78
C LEU A 479 -7.28 11.64 7.38
N LEU A 480 -6.37 12.37 6.73
CA LEU A 480 -6.52 12.83 5.35
C LEU A 480 -5.97 11.76 4.39
N GLY A 481 -6.80 11.29 3.47
CA GLY A 481 -6.43 10.28 2.46
C GLY A 481 -5.92 10.85 1.14
N ASN A 482 -5.55 9.96 0.21
CA ASN A 482 -4.93 10.34 -1.07
C ASN A 482 -5.86 11.19 -1.94
N PHE A 483 -7.14 10.86 -2.02
CA PHE A 483 -8.10 11.64 -2.80
C PHE A 483 -8.18 13.08 -2.28
N ALA A 484 -8.21 13.28 -0.95
CA ALA A 484 -8.22 14.61 -0.36
C ALA A 484 -6.87 15.35 -0.54
N LEU A 485 -5.74 14.64 -0.52
CA LEU A 485 -4.42 15.20 -0.81
C LEU A 485 -4.28 15.68 -2.26
N HIS A 486 -4.87 14.95 -3.20
CA HIS A 486 -4.81 15.27 -4.63
C HIS A 486 -5.89 16.27 -5.06
N HIS A 487 -6.88 16.54 -4.20
CA HIS A 487 -8.02 17.41 -4.48
C HIS A 487 -7.62 18.83 -4.90
N GLN A 488 -8.42 19.46 -5.76
CA GLN A 488 -8.24 20.85 -6.21
C GLN A 488 -8.30 21.89 -5.06
N ASN A 489 -8.86 21.49 -3.91
CA ASN A 489 -8.96 22.29 -2.68
C ASN A 489 -8.31 21.58 -1.48
N SER A 490 -7.22 20.86 -1.70
CA SER A 490 -6.56 20.10 -0.63
C SER A 490 -6.17 20.98 0.56
N SER A 491 -5.86 22.27 0.34
CA SER A 491 -5.56 23.24 1.40
C SER A 491 -6.75 23.48 2.33
N SER A 492 -7.93 23.76 1.78
CA SER A 492 -9.18 23.93 2.54
C SER A 492 -9.54 22.66 3.31
N LEU A 493 -9.45 21.49 2.65
CA LEU A 493 -9.72 20.21 3.29
C LEU A 493 -8.78 19.96 4.48
N GLN A 494 -7.49 20.26 4.32
CA GLN A 494 -6.51 20.12 5.39
C GLN A 494 -6.77 21.08 6.56
N VAL A 495 -7.04 22.36 6.31
CA VAL A 495 -7.32 23.34 7.36
C VAL A 495 -8.57 22.95 8.14
N LEU A 496 -9.64 22.57 7.45
CA LEU A 496 -10.89 22.11 8.08
C LEU A 496 -10.67 20.80 8.85
N ALA A 497 -9.93 19.84 8.31
CA ALA A 497 -9.63 18.58 8.98
C ALA A 497 -8.80 18.78 10.25
N ALA A 498 -7.79 19.64 10.22
CA ALA A 498 -6.99 20.01 11.38
C ALA A 498 -7.85 20.68 12.46
N GLU A 499 -8.76 21.55 12.05
CA GLU A 499 -9.67 22.22 12.98
C GLU A 499 -10.71 21.26 13.59
N ILE A 500 -11.27 20.35 12.79
CA ILE A 500 -12.14 19.26 13.25
C ILE A 500 -11.39 18.41 14.27
N ALA A 501 -10.14 18.06 14.01
CA ALA A 501 -9.32 17.29 14.94
C ALA A 501 -9.14 18.03 16.27
N ARG A 502 -8.82 19.33 16.21
CA ARG A 502 -8.64 20.17 17.41
C ARG A 502 -9.91 20.31 18.24
N VAL A 503 -11.06 20.55 17.61
CA VAL A 503 -12.36 20.70 18.32
C VAL A 503 -12.85 19.38 18.89
N SER A 504 -12.60 18.26 18.21
CA SER A 504 -12.97 16.92 18.66
C SER A 504 -11.96 16.28 19.63
N GLY A 505 -10.82 16.92 19.89
CA GLY A 505 -9.74 16.34 20.69
C GLY A 505 -9.04 15.15 20.03
N ALA A 506 -9.17 15.00 18.71
CA ALA A 506 -8.54 13.97 17.91
C ALA A 506 -7.14 14.38 17.44
N THR A 507 -6.31 13.38 17.15
CA THR A 507 -5.02 13.59 16.49
C THR A 507 -5.23 13.74 14.98
N PHE A 508 -4.71 14.82 14.41
CA PHE A 508 -4.73 15.04 12.96
C PHE A 508 -3.53 14.36 12.30
N GLY A 509 -3.78 13.67 11.18
CA GLY A 509 -2.76 12.90 10.45
C GLY A 509 -3.02 12.78 8.96
N PHE A 510 -1.99 12.38 8.23
CA PHE A 510 -2.06 12.02 6.81
C PHE A 510 -1.90 10.51 6.64
N LEU A 511 -2.58 9.93 5.64
CA LEU A 511 -2.27 8.58 5.18
C LEU A 511 -1.08 8.57 4.21
N GLY A 512 -0.89 9.63 3.41
CA GLY A 512 0.24 9.82 2.49
C GLY A 512 0.22 8.89 1.28
N ASP A 513 0.63 9.34 0.10
CA ASP A 513 0.42 8.58 -1.14
C ASP A 513 1.52 7.55 -1.50
N SER A 514 2.64 7.56 -0.79
CA SER A 514 3.86 6.85 -1.20
C SER A 514 4.90 6.73 -0.07
N ALA A 515 5.87 5.82 -0.23
CA ALA A 515 6.95 5.61 0.74
C ALA A 515 7.88 6.82 0.93
N GLY A 516 7.87 7.76 -0.02
CA GLY A 516 8.65 8.99 0.03
C GLY A 516 7.85 10.23 0.45
N PHE A 517 6.57 10.10 0.82
CA PHE A 517 5.71 11.24 1.17
C PHE A 517 6.34 12.16 2.23
N SER A 518 6.71 11.61 3.40
CA SER A 518 7.36 12.41 4.46
C SER A 518 8.83 12.69 4.14
N ALA A 519 9.51 11.78 3.44
CA ALA A 519 10.91 11.94 3.03
C ALA A 519 11.12 13.15 2.10
N ALA A 520 10.16 13.45 1.22
CA ALA A 520 10.21 14.60 0.34
C ALA A 520 10.35 15.93 1.09
N TYR A 521 9.62 16.09 2.20
CA TYR A 521 9.72 17.28 3.04
C TYR A 521 11.01 17.29 3.87
N LEU A 522 11.42 16.14 4.42
CA LEU A 522 12.68 16.01 5.18
C LEU A 522 13.90 16.38 4.35
N THR A 523 13.93 15.95 3.09
CA THR A 523 15.01 16.21 2.13
C THR A 523 14.89 17.56 1.43
N LYS A 524 13.80 18.31 1.68
CA LYS A 524 13.45 19.56 0.98
C LYS A 524 13.29 19.37 -0.53
N LEU A 525 12.81 18.22 -0.98
CA LEU A 525 12.57 17.97 -2.40
C LEU A 525 11.46 18.86 -2.98
N THR A 526 10.57 19.39 -2.15
CA THR A 526 9.56 20.37 -2.55
C THR A 526 10.21 21.73 -2.86
N PRO A 527 9.66 22.51 -3.81
CA PRO A 527 10.17 23.83 -4.13
C PRO A 527 10.06 24.76 -2.91
N GLN A 528 11.03 25.65 -2.76
CA GLN A 528 11.09 26.70 -1.73
C GLN A 528 10.77 28.08 -2.31
N VAL A 529 11.28 28.35 -3.51
CA VAL A 529 11.12 29.58 -4.29
C VAL A 529 10.83 29.31 -5.77
N GLY A 530 11.04 28.08 -6.24
CA GLY A 530 10.78 27.65 -7.62
C GLY A 530 9.33 27.24 -7.91
N MET A 531 9.12 26.70 -9.10
CA MET A 531 7.84 26.18 -9.57
C MET A 531 7.58 24.77 -9.01
N ASN A 532 6.36 24.55 -8.52
CA ASN A 532 5.86 23.21 -8.17
C ASN A 532 5.55 22.36 -9.41
N ALA A 533 5.25 21.08 -9.18
CA ALA A 533 4.95 20.11 -10.24
C ALA A 533 3.93 20.65 -11.25
N ARG A 534 2.79 21.17 -10.78
CA ARG A 534 1.73 21.67 -11.67
C ARG A 534 2.16 22.90 -12.46
N ALA A 535 2.78 23.88 -11.80
CA ALA A 535 3.28 25.09 -12.46
C ALA A 535 4.33 24.76 -13.53
N MET A 536 5.19 23.76 -13.29
CA MET A 536 6.14 23.29 -14.28
C MET A 536 5.47 22.65 -15.50
N LEU A 537 4.30 22.03 -15.36
CA LEU A 537 3.54 21.47 -16.49
C LEU A 537 2.72 22.52 -17.23
N ASP A 538 2.11 23.46 -16.50
CA ASP A 538 1.31 24.55 -17.08
C ASP A 538 2.19 25.59 -17.79
N SER A 539 3.42 25.79 -17.33
CA SER A 539 4.43 26.66 -17.94
C SER A 539 5.71 25.88 -18.25
N PRO A 540 5.73 25.11 -19.36
CA PRO A 540 6.82 24.18 -19.66
C PRO A 540 8.21 24.80 -19.61
N ARG A 541 9.18 24.03 -19.09
CA ARG A 541 10.60 24.39 -19.00
C ARG A 541 11.37 23.86 -20.22
N LYS A 542 12.61 24.32 -20.41
CA LYS A 542 13.45 23.89 -21.54
C LYS A 542 14.12 22.54 -21.31
N ALA A 543 14.43 22.19 -20.07
CA ALA A 543 14.94 20.87 -19.70
C ALA A 543 14.09 20.23 -18.61
N TYR A 544 13.85 18.93 -18.73
CA TYR A 544 13.30 18.11 -17.65
C TYR A 544 14.23 16.95 -17.29
N VAL A 545 14.47 16.77 -16.01
CA VAL A 545 15.08 15.58 -15.43
C VAL A 545 13.98 14.77 -14.74
N LEU A 546 13.59 13.65 -15.32
CA LEU A 546 12.58 12.75 -14.78
C LEU A 546 13.28 11.62 -14.03
N ILE A 547 12.98 11.44 -12.74
CA ILE A 547 13.60 10.40 -11.90
C ILE A 547 12.53 9.42 -11.43
N GLY A 548 12.42 8.28 -12.11
CA GLY A 548 11.46 7.22 -11.81
C GLY A 548 10.00 7.58 -12.13
N VAL A 549 9.77 8.62 -12.93
CA VAL A 549 8.44 9.16 -13.23
C VAL A 549 8.02 8.79 -14.65
N GLU A 550 6.87 8.15 -14.80
CA GLU A 550 6.14 8.03 -16.06
C GLU A 550 5.09 9.16 -16.12
N PRO A 551 5.43 10.36 -16.64
CA PRO A 551 4.62 11.58 -16.49
C PRO A 551 3.18 11.41 -16.99
N GLU A 552 2.97 10.56 -17.99
CA GLU A 552 1.65 10.28 -18.54
C GLU A 552 0.72 9.49 -17.60
N LEU A 553 1.28 8.74 -16.63
CA LEU A 553 0.53 7.92 -15.66
C LEU A 553 0.68 8.39 -14.21
N ASP A 554 1.77 9.07 -13.89
CA ASP A 554 2.10 9.47 -12.51
C ASP A 554 1.64 10.89 -12.19
N CYS A 555 1.52 11.77 -13.18
CA CYS A 555 1.04 13.13 -12.97
C CYS A 555 -0.50 13.19 -12.90
N GLY A 556 -1.02 14.13 -12.12
CA GLY A 556 -2.48 14.37 -12.01
C GLY A 556 -3.11 14.81 -13.32
N ASP A 557 -2.32 15.23 -14.31
CA ASP A 557 -2.77 15.56 -15.67
C ASP A 557 -1.76 15.02 -16.68
N GLY A 558 -1.93 13.75 -17.07
CA GLY A 558 -1.02 13.06 -17.97
C GLY A 558 -0.95 13.68 -19.37
N SER A 559 -2.05 14.28 -19.84
CA SER A 559 -2.10 14.97 -21.14
C SER A 559 -1.25 16.24 -21.12
N ALA A 560 -1.42 17.09 -20.09
CA ALA A 560 -0.58 18.27 -19.90
C ALA A 560 0.88 17.89 -19.69
N ALA A 561 1.15 16.81 -18.93
CA ALA A 561 2.50 16.34 -18.68
C ALA A 561 3.22 15.92 -19.98
N LEU A 562 2.56 15.12 -20.84
CA LEU A 562 3.10 14.75 -22.15
C LEU A 562 3.30 15.97 -23.06
N SER A 563 2.37 16.92 -23.03
CA SER A 563 2.51 18.17 -23.78
C SER A 563 3.74 18.96 -23.34
N ALA A 564 3.97 19.09 -22.04
CA ALA A 564 5.15 19.76 -21.48
C ALA A 564 6.45 19.06 -21.87
N MET A 565 6.52 17.72 -21.79
CA MET A 565 7.71 16.97 -22.20
C MET A 565 8.03 17.16 -23.68
N ARG A 566 7.01 17.17 -24.55
CA ARG A 566 7.19 17.38 -26.01
C ARG A 566 7.59 18.82 -26.38
N GLN A 567 7.28 19.80 -25.53
CA GLN A 567 7.65 21.20 -25.72
C GLN A 567 9.06 21.53 -25.20
N ALA A 568 9.61 20.68 -24.32
CA ALA A 568 10.95 20.85 -23.80
C ALA A 568 12.00 20.68 -24.92
N SER A 569 13.10 21.42 -24.80
CA SER A 569 14.25 21.25 -25.70
C SER A 569 15.01 19.96 -25.41
N SER A 570 15.00 19.50 -24.16
CA SER A 570 15.58 18.21 -23.80
C SER A 570 14.88 17.56 -22.60
N VAL A 571 14.62 16.26 -22.68
CA VAL A 571 14.11 15.44 -21.58
C VAL A 571 15.08 14.30 -21.26
N ILE A 572 15.60 14.32 -20.03
CA ILE A 572 16.47 13.30 -19.46
C ILE A 572 15.62 12.39 -18.58
N TYR A 573 15.47 11.14 -19.00
CA TYR A 573 14.69 10.12 -18.29
C TYR A 573 15.61 9.17 -17.52
N MET A 574 15.53 9.16 -16.20
CA MET A 574 16.19 8.21 -15.31
C MET A 574 15.14 7.24 -14.77
N GLY A 575 15.01 6.05 -15.36
CA GLY A 575 14.00 5.07 -14.94
C GLY A 575 14.45 3.62 -15.07
N SER A 576 13.72 2.72 -14.44
CA SER A 576 13.96 1.27 -14.55
C SER A 576 13.35 0.66 -15.81
N PHE A 577 12.32 1.29 -16.37
CA PHE A 577 11.54 0.79 -17.50
C PHE A 577 11.44 1.85 -18.58
N ALA A 578 11.33 1.45 -19.84
CA ALA A 578 11.20 2.40 -20.94
C ALA A 578 9.80 3.03 -20.98
N GLY A 579 8.73 2.22 -20.81
CA GLY A 579 7.35 2.72 -20.92
C GLY A 579 7.14 3.53 -22.20
N SER A 580 6.50 4.70 -22.07
CA SER A 580 6.33 5.66 -23.18
C SER A 580 7.47 6.68 -23.29
N ALA A 581 8.54 6.55 -22.48
CA ALA A 581 9.69 7.46 -22.52
C ALA A 581 10.32 7.60 -23.91
N PRO A 582 10.41 6.57 -24.77
CA PRO A 582 10.93 6.71 -26.13
C PRO A 582 10.26 7.81 -26.98
N ASP A 583 9.00 8.17 -26.66
CA ASP A 583 8.20 9.14 -27.40
C ASP A 583 8.53 10.59 -27.06
N TYR A 584 9.06 10.86 -25.86
CA TYR A 584 9.31 12.22 -25.37
C TYR A 584 10.72 12.46 -24.81
N ALA A 585 11.48 11.41 -24.51
CA ALA A 585 12.83 11.53 -23.98
C ALA A 585 13.89 11.69 -25.09
N ASP A 586 14.97 12.38 -24.75
CA ASP A 586 16.19 12.48 -25.57
C ASP A 586 17.32 11.62 -25.01
N VAL A 587 17.28 11.35 -23.70
CA VAL A 587 18.23 10.47 -23.02
C VAL A 587 17.46 9.55 -22.09
N MET A 588 17.79 8.26 -22.11
CA MET A 588 17.30 7.28 -21.14
C MET A 588 18.49 6.69 -20.37
N LEU A 589 18.50 6.90 -19.06
CA LEU A 589 19.50 6.40 -18.13
C LEU A 589 18.88 5.26 -17.30
N PRO A 590 19.37 4.01 -17.42
CA PRO A 590 18.81 2.86 -16.73
C PRO A 590 19.15 2.90 -15.23
N VAL A 591 18.16 3.13 -14.37
CA VAL A 591 18.35 3.11 -12.91
C VAL A 591 17.74 1.88 -12.23
N SER A 592 18.41 1.41 -11.20
CA SER A 592 18.06 0.20 -10.46
C SER A 592 16.77 0.37 -9.63
N PRO A 593 15.82 -0.59 -9.65
CA PRO A 593 14.69 -0.60 -8.73
C PRO A 593 15.13 -0.93 -7.29
N PHE A 594 14.22 -0.81 -6.32
CA PHE A 594 14.51 -1.00 -4.89
C PHE A 594 15.18 -2.35 -4.53
N THR A 595 15.02 -3.40 -5.34
CA THR A 595 15.66 -4.70 -5.10
C THR A 595 17.14 -4.74 -5.48
N GLU A 596 17.63 -3.78 -6.26
CA GLU A 596 18.98 -3.75 -6.83
C GLU A 596 19.80 -2.53 -6.36
N THR A 597 19.23 -1.74 -5.45
CA THR A 597 19.88 -0.60 -4.82
C THR A 597 19.81 -0.70 -3.29
N SER A 598 20.68 0.04 -2.62
CA SER A 598 20.53 0.40 -1.22
C SER A 598 19.84 1.75 -1.10
N GLY A 599 19.17 1.98 0.03
CA GLY A 599 18.59 3.27 0.35
C GLY A 599 17.72 3.21 1.60
N THR A 600 17.01 4.32 1.85
CA THR A 600 16.17 4.50 3.02
C THR A 600 14.81 5.04 2.61
N PHE A 601 13.74 4.46 3.15
CA PHE A 601 12.39 5.03 3.10
C PHE A 601 12.01 5.60 4.46
N VAL A 602 11.19 6.66 4.48
CA VAL A 602 10.60 7.18 5.71
C VAL A 602 9.10 7.01 5.60
N ASN A 603 8.55 6.06 6.36
CA ASN A 603 7.12 5.78 6.30
C ASN A 603 6.28 6.91 6.92
N ILE A 604 4.96 6.78 6.83
CA ILE A 604 4.03 7.84 7.25
C ILE A 604 4.04 8.14 8.77
N GLU A 605 4.47 7.21 9.63
CA GLU A 605 4.68 7.52 11.07
C GLU A 605 6.01 8.23 11.34
N GLY A 606 6.84 8.45 10.31
CA GLY A 606 8.15 9.08 10.43
C GLY A 606 9.31 8.13 10.68
N ARG A 607 9.11 6.80 10.59
CA ARG A 607 10.16 5.80 10.79
C ARG A 607 11.04 5.67 9.55
N ALA A 608 12.32 5.95 9.71
CA ALA A 608 13.34 5.63 8.71
C ALA A 608 13.64 4.11 8.68
N GLN A 609 13.58 3.52 7.50
CA GLN A 609 13.80 2.10 7.26
C GLN A 609 14.82 1.93 6.12
N SER A 610 16.08 1.66 6.48
CA SER A 610 17.14 1.42 5.51
C SER A 610 17.15 -0.04 5.04
N PHE A 611 17.50 -0.25 3.77
CA PHE A 611 17.64 -1.56 3.14
C PHE A 611 18.86 -1.60 2.22
N GLN A 612 19.27 -2.82 1.85
CA GLN A 612 20.36 -3.07 0.93
C GLN A 612 19.85 -3.76 -0.33
N ALA A 613 20.63 -3.69 -1.40
CA ALA A 613 20.35 -4.44 -2.61
C ALA A 613 20.27 -5.94 -2.29
N VAL A 614 19.19 -6.59 -2.76
CA VAL A 614 18.97 -8.02 -2.56
C VAL A 614 19.42 -8.86 -3.76
N THR A 615 19.56 -8.23 -4.93
CA THR A 615 20.11 -8.81 -6.16
C THR A 615 21.15 -7.87 -6.79
N ALA A 616 22.00 -8.42 -7.65
CA ALA A 616 22.85 -7.62 -8.51
C ALA A 616 22.01 -6.76 -9.49
N ALA A 617 22.57 -5.63 -9.90
CA ALA A 617 21.96 -4.74 -10.90
C ALA A 617 21.83 -5.45 -12.26
N LEU A 618 20.69 -5.27 -12.94
CA LEU A 618 20.47 -5.86 -14.26
C LEU A 618 21.26 -5.12 -15.36
N GLY A 619 22.06 -5.85 -16.13
CA GLY A 619 22.84 -5.26 -17.24
C GLY A 619 23.75 -4.12 -16.76
N ASP A 620 23.73 -3.00 -17.47
CA ASP A 620 24.48 -1.79 -17.11
C ASP A 620 23.68 -0.84 -16.20
N THR A 621 22.56 -1.25 -15.61
CA THR A 621 21.82 -0.40 -14.65
C THR A 621 22.71 0.04 -13.48
N ARG A 622 22.41 1.22 -12.93
CA ARG A 622 23.09 1.76 -11.74
C ARG A 622 22.06 2.30 -10.75
N PRO A 623 22.30 2.22 -9.43
CA PRO A 623 21.53 2.96 -8.44
C PRO A 623 21.41 4.45 -8.80
N ALA A 624 20.20 5.03 -8.74
CA ALA A 624 20.00 6.41 -9.17
C ALA A 624 20.81 7.40 -8.31
N TRP A 625 20.98 7.14 -7.00
CA TRP A 625 21.84 7.96 -6.14
C TRP A 625 23.29 8.02 -6.64
N LYS A 626 23.83 6.92 -7.19
CA LYS A 626 25.18 6.92 -7.77
C LYS A 626 25.24 7.76 -9.04
N VAL A 627 24.22 7.67 -9.88
CA VAL A 627 24.10 8.45 -11.11
C VAL A 627 24.05 9.95 -10.77
N LEU A 628 23.20 10.34 -9.81
CA LEU A 628 23.08 11.72 -9.34
C LEU A 628 24.38 12.26 -8.75
N ARG A 629 25.11 11.44 -7.95
CA ARG A 629 26.41 11.86 -7.41
C ARG A 629 27.42 12.17 -8.50
N VAL A 630 27.53 11.29 -9.52
CA VAL A 630 28.50 11.48 -10.60
C VAL A 630 28.11 12.68 -11.45
N LEU A 631 26.82 12.87 -11.72
CA LEU A 631 26.32 14.02 -12.45
C LEU A 631 26.63 15.34 -11.71
N GLY A 632 26.50 15.38 -10.38
CA GLY A 632 26.92 16.52 -9.56
C GLY A 632 28.40 16.88 -9.75
N ASN A 633 29.28 15.87 -9.71
CA ASN A 633 30.72 16.06 -9.96
C ASN A 633 31.00 16.56 -11.39
N LEU A 634 30.35 16.00 -12.40
CA LEU A 634 30.52 16.42 -13.81
C LEU A 634 29.99 17.82 -14.09
N LEU A 635 29.03 18.30 -13.29
CA LEU A 635 28.53 19.68 -13.33
C LEU A 635 29.41 20.66 -12.53
N GLY A 636 30.45 20.18 -11.86
CA GLY A 636 31.35 21.01 -11.04
C GLY A 636 30.69 21.51 -9.75
N LEU A 637 29.75 20.74 -9.19
CA LEU A 637 29.07 21.09 -7.95
C LEU A 637 29.79 20.48 -6.75
N ASP A 638 29.90 21.24 -5.67
CA ASP A 638 30.55 20.80 -4.43
C ASP A 638 29.69 19.81 -3.63
N GLY A 639 30.35 18.94 -2.87
CA GLY A 639 29.69 18.08 -1.88
C GLY A 639 28.97 16.86 -2.47
N PHE A 640 29.47 16.30 -3.58
CA PHE A 640 28.93 15.09 -4.21
C PHE A 640 29.83 13.84 -4.08
N ASP A 641 30.91 13.94 -3.29
CA ASP A 641 31.91 12.87 -3.10
C ASP A 641 31.50 11.75 -2.13
N TYR A 642 30.24 11.30 -2.20
CA TYR A 642 29.69 10.26 -1.33
C TYR A 642 30.17 8.86 -1.70
N ALA A 643 30.81 8.14 -0.79
CA ALA A 643 31.26 6.77 -1.02
C ALA A 643 30.16 5.71 -0.88
N SER A 644 29.06 6.03 -0.19
CA SER A 644 27.97 5.09 0.13
C SER A 644 26.61 5.80 0.25
N SER A 645 25.52 5.03 0.14
CA SER A 645 24.15 5.51 0.39
C SER A 645 23.98 6.01 1.83
N GLU A 646 24.65 5.38 2.78
CA GLU A 646 24.59 5.68 4.21
C GLU A 646 25.14 7.09 4.48
N GLN A 647 26.22 7.49 3.81
CA GLN A 647 26.73 8.87 3.92
C GLN A 647 25.74 9.90 3.38
N VAL A 648 25.03 9.58 2.29
CA VAL A 648 23.98 10.45 1.74
C VAL A 648 22.81 10.55 2.72
N ARG A 649 22.38 9.42 3.28
CA ARG A 649 21.32 9.35 4.30
C ARG A 649 21.66 10.17 5.52
N ASP A 650 22.88 10.05 6.05
CA ASP A 650 23.27 10.71 7.30
C ASP A 650 23.33 12.24 7.12
N GLU A 651 23.67 12.73 5.92
CA GLU A 651 23.54 14.16 5.58
C GLU A 651 22.06 14.57 5.38
N ALA A 652 21.25 13.71 4.76
CA ALA A 652 19.85 13.99 4.48
C ALA A 652 18.95 13.95 5.73
N LEU A 653 19.24 13.06 6.68
CA LEU A 653 18.45 12.74 7.88
C LEU A 653 19.33 12.83 9.15
N PRO A 654 19.69 14.04 9.63
CA PRO A 654 20.46 14.18 10.86
C PRO A 654 19.70 13.63 12.08
N GLU A 655 20.42 13.12 13.10
CA GLU A 655 19.90 12.36 14.26
C GLU A 655 18.75 13.04 15.04
N GLU A 656 18.61 14.37 14.97
CA GLU A 656 17.52 15.15 15.57
C GLU A 656 16.20 15.11 14.78
N ALA A 657 16.05 14.22 13.79
CA ALA A 657 14.88 14.13 12.89
C ALA A 657 13.52 13.93 13.61
N SER A 658 13.50 13.50 14.87
CA SER A 658 12.27 13.47 15.69
C SER A 658 11.70 14.86 16.02
N LEU A 659 12.42 15.95 15.72
CA LEU A 659 12.00 17.34 15.98
C LEU A 659 11.29 18.03 14.80
N ARG A 660 10.99 17.34 13.69
CA ARG A 660 10.45 17.99 12.47
C ARG A 660 9.04 17.60 12.06
N PHE A 661 8.41 16.63 12.71
CA PHE A 661 7.06 16.17 12.34
C PHE A 661 5.98 17.04 12.97
N ASP A 662 5.31 17.83 12.14
CA ASP A 662 4.22 18.70 12.54
C ASP A 662 3.26 18.88 11.36
N ASN A 663 1.97 18.63 11.63
CA ASN A 663 0.91 18.74 10.65
C ASN A 663 0.28 20.14 10.59
N SER A 664 0.73 21.07 11.43
CA SER A 664 0.18 22.42 11.52
C SER A 664 0.53 23.30 10.31
N VAL A 665 -0.41 24.19 9.97
CA VAL A 665 -0.31 25.18 8.91
C VAL A 665 -0.71 26.55 9.46
N SER A 666 -0.03 27.61 9.02
CA SER A 666 -0.35 28.98 9.41
C SER A 666 -0.84 29.79 8.21
N ASP A 667 -1.61 30.85 8.47
CA ASP A 667 -1.95 31.89 7.48
C ASP A 667 -2.68 31.38 6.22
N VAL A 668 -3.61 30.44 6.41
CA VAL A 668 -4.47 29.90 5.34
C VAL A 668 -5.92 29.94 5.81
N ALA A 669 -6.72 30.74 5.12
CA ALA A 669 -8.17 30.69 5.28
C ALA A 669 -8.73 29.59 4.36
N PRO A 670 -9.57 28.67 4.87
CA PRO A 670 -10.25 27.72 4.02
C PRO A 670 -11.28 28.45 3.16
N PHE A 671 -11.53 27.93 1.96
CA PHE A 671 -12.53 28.43 1.03
C PHE A 671 -13.41 27.27 0.54
N LEU A 672 -14.61 27.60 0.07
CA LEU A 672 -15.55 26.65 -0.55
C LEU A 672 -15.49 26.80 -2.07
N ASP A 673 -15.60 25.67 -2.78
CA ASP A 673 -15.74 25.70 -4.22
C ASP A 673 -17.08 26.32 -4.62
N GLN A 674 -17.07 26.97 -5.79
CA GLN A 674 -18.33 27.24 -6.47
C GLN A 674 -18.87 25.94 -7.04
N ARG A 675 -20.18 25.73 -6.87
CA ARG A 675 -20.85 24.56 -7.41
C ARG A 675 -20.61 24.44 -8.91
N VAL A 676 -20.07 23.30 -9.31
CA VAL A 676 -19.73 23.02 -10.70
C VAL A 676 -20.94 22.45 -11.44
N VAL A 677 -21.23 23.00 -12.61
CA VAL A 677 -22.31 22.52 -13.49
C VAL A 677 -21.74 21.48 -14.46
N GLY A 678 -22.27 20.25 -14.41
CA GLY A 678 -21.89 19.15 -15.31
C GLY A 678 -21.49 17.88 -14.55
N THR A 679 -21.09 16.83 -15.29
CA THR A 679 -20.69 15.56 -14.68
C THR A 679 -19.27 15.64 -14.12
N GLN A 680 -19.12 15.68 -12.80
CA GLN A 680 -17.81 15.75 -12.14
C GLN A 680 -17.09 14.40 -12.18
N ARG A 681 -15.78 14.43 -12.47
CA ARG A 681 -14.93 13.25 -12.37
C ARG A 681 -14.57 12.99 -10.91
N ILE A 682 -14.87 11.78 -10.43
CA ILE A 682 -14.35 11.22 -9.19
C ILE A 682 -13.22 10.26 -9.57
N PRO A 683 -11.96 10.67 -9.37
CA PRO A 683 -10.82 9.84 -9.72
C PRO A 683 -10.43 8.85 -8.63
N ASP A 684 -9.82 7.75 -9.05
CA ASP A 684 -9.00 6.86 -8.24
C ASP A 684 -7.71 6.51 -9.02
N VAL A 685 -6.66 6.09 -8.32
CA VAL A 685 -5.49 5.47 -8.94
C VAL A 685 -5.59 3.97 -8.67
N PRO A 686 -5.78 3.12 -9.69
CA PRO A 686 -5.92 1.69 -9.46
C PRO A 686 -4.67 1.13 -8.77
N ILE A 687 -4.87 0.26 -7.77
CA ILE A 687 -3.77 -0.26 -6.92
C ILE A 687 -2.63 -0.90 -7.72
N TYR A 688 -2.93 -1.57 -8.84
CA TYR A 688 -1.94 -2.21 -9.71
C TYR A 688 -1.47 -1.32 -10.87
N PHE A 689 -1.81 -0.04 -10.81
CA PHE A 689 -1.32 1.03 -11.67
C PHE A 689 -0.68 2.16 -10.86
N ALA A 690 -0.49 1.98 -9.54
CA ALA A 690 0.05 2.99 -8.65
C ALA A 690 1.47 3.44 -9.05
N ASP A 691 2.27 2.52 -9.61
CA ASP A 691 3.65 2.77 -10.00
C ASP A 691 4.18 1.87 -11.15
N PRO A 692 5.37 2.19 -11.70
CA PRO A 692 5.92 1.47 -12.85
C PRO A 692 6.15 -0.03 -12.62
N LEU A 693 6.44 -0.47 -11.39
CA LEU A 693 6.75 -1.87 -11.13
C LEU A 693 5.48 -2.72 -11.09
N VAL A 694 4.44 -2.23 -10.41
CA VAL A 694 3.16 -2.96 -10.27
C VAL A 694 2.39 -3.01 -11.60
N ARG A 695 2.52 -1.97 -12.44
CA ARG A 695 1.98 -1.93 -13.82
C ARG A 695 2.47 -3.10 -14.68
N ARG A 696 3.66 -3.62 -14.37
CA ARG A 696 4.36 -4.64 -15.16
C ARG A 696 4.35 -6.02 -14.54
N ALA A 697 3.66 -6.21 -13.41
CA ALA A 697 3.53 -7.50 -12.74
C ALA A 697 2.38 -8.33 -13.35
N PRO A 698 2.65 -9.36 -14.18
CA PRO A 698 1.61 -9.99 -15.00
C PRO A 698 0.51 -10.69 -14.20
N ALA A 699 0.79 -11.26 -13.02
CA ALA A 699 -0.28 -11.85 -12.20
C ALA A 699 -1.19 -10.80 -11.58
N LEU A 700 -0.67 -9.64 -11.18
CA LEU A 700 -1.47 -8.51 -10.72
C LEU A 700 -2.36 -7.98 -11.84
N GLN A 701 -1.83 -7.87 -13.07
CA GLN A 701 -2.58 -7.41 -14.23
C GLN A 701 -3.72 -8.36 -14.68
N ARG A 702 -3.76 -9.59 -14.19
CA ARG A 702 -4.86 -10.56 -14.42
C ARG A 702 -5.94 -10.54 -13.34
N THR A 703 -5.78 -9.72 -12.31
CA THR A 703 -6.78 -9.61 -11.23
C THR A 703 -7.92 -8.68 -11.65
N ARG A 704 -9.01 -8.71 -10.87
CA ARG A 704 -10.15 -7.82 -11.08
C ARG A 704 -9.81 -6.34 -10.90
N ASP A 705 -8.93 -5.99 -9.96
CA ASP A 705 -8.53 -4.61 -9.70
C ASP A 705 -7.64 -4.01 -10.83
N ALA A 706 -7.13 -4.85 -11.74
CA ALA A 706 -6.41 -4.42 -12.93
C ALA A 706 -7.27 -4.40 -14.20
N ALA A 707 -8.59 -4.65 -14.08
CA ALA A 707 -9.49 -4.57 -15.22
C ALA A 707 -9.49 -3.17 -15.84
N LEU A 708 -9.74 -3.10 -17.15
CA LEU A 708 -9.82 -1.83 -17.87
C LEU A 708 -10.83 -0.88 -17.18
N PRO A 709 -10.47 0.40 -17.00
CA PRO A 709 -11.37 1.37 -16.39
C PRO A 709 -12.72 1.46 -17.12
N SER A 710 -13.79 1.44 -16.35
CA SER A 710 -15.16 1.72 -16.80
C SER A 710 -15.65 3.03 -16.22
N VAL A 711 -16.49 3.75 -16.96
CA VAL A 711 -17.18 4.96 -16.48
C VAL A 711 -18.28 4.52 -15.53
N ARG A 712 -18.08 4.70 -14.22
CA ARG A 712 -19.06 4.35 -13.19
C ARG A 712 -19.99 5.53 -12.97
N VAL A 713 -21.30 5.32 -13.09
CA VAL A 713 -22.32 6.37 -12.93
C VAL A 713 -23.47 5.89 -12.08
N ALA A 714 -24.19 6.83 -11.45
CA ALA A 714 -25.44 6.51 -10.76
C ALA A 714 -26.43 5.79 -11.70
N PRO A 715 -27.20 4.80 -11.23
CA PRO A 715 -28.14 4.06 -12.08
C PRO A 715 -29.15 4.94 -12.85
N SER A 716 -29.58 6.05 -12.25
CA SER A 716 -30.43 7.07 -12.86
C SER A 716 -29.80 7.74 -14.09
N MET A 717 -28.46 7.90 -14.10
CA MET A 717 -27.72 8.54 -15.17
C MET A 717 -27.69 7.67 -16.43
N LEU A 718 -27.70 6.34 -16.31
CA LEU A 718 -27.84 5.44 -17.47
C LEU A 718 -29.13 5.73 -18.24
N GLY A 719 -30.24 5.92 -17.51
CA GLY A 719 -31.52 6.31 -18.08
C GLY A 719 -31.48 7.68 -18.78
N LYS A 720 -30.83 8.67 -18.15
CA LYS A 720 -30.62 10.00 -18.75
C LYS A 720 -29.78 9.93 -20.04
N LEU A 721 -28.79 9.04 -20.09
CA LEU A 721 -27.91 8.82 -21.24
C LEU A 721 -28.55 7.96 -22.34
N GLY A 722 -29.61 7.20 -22.02
CA GLY A 722 -30.26 6.28 -22.95
C GLY A 722 -29.36 5.12 -23.38
N VAL A 723 -28.54 4.60 -22.46
CA VAL A 723 -27.60 3.49 -22.69
C VAL A 723 -27.76 2.39 -21.64
N ASP A 724 -27.55 1.15 -22.05
CA ASP A 724 -27.55 -0.02 -21.16
C ASP A 724 -26.20 -0.19 -20.44
N GLU A 725 -26.20 -0.92 -19.32
CA GLU A 725 -24.96 -1.28 -18.62
C GLU A 725 -24.01 -2.09 -19.54
N GLY A 726 -22.74 -1.70 -19.57
CA GLY A 726 -21.71 -2.30 -20.42
C GLY A 726 -21.63 -1.73 -21.83
N ALA A 727 -22.53 -0.81 -22.22
CA ALA A 727 -22.45 -0.11 -23.50
C ALA A 727 -21.20 0.79 -23.57
N ASN A 728 -20.71 1.02 -24.78
CA ASN A 728 -19.65 2.00 -25.01
C ASN A 728 -20.24 3.42 -24.96
N VAL A 729 -19.56 4.30 -24.23
CA VAL A 729 -19.83 5.72 -24.13
C VAL A 729 -18.58 6.49 -24.53
N LYS A 730 -18.79 7.62 -25.20
CA LYS A 730 -17.72 8.57 -25.47
C LYS A 730 -17.65 9.53 -24.28
N VAL A 731 -16.46 9.61 -23.68
CA VAL A 731 -16.15 10.55 -22.61
C VAL A 731 -15.23 11.61 -23.19
N SER A 732 -15.56 12.88 -23.02
CA SER A 732 -14.73 13.99 -23.49
C SER A 732 -14.46 15.01 -22.39
N SER A 733 -13.25 15.56 -22.40
CA SER A 733 -12.82 16.70 -21.59
C SER A 733 -12.25 17.80 -22.49
N ALA A 734 -11.76 18.89 -21.90
CA ALA A 734 -11.03 19.92 -22.64
C ALA A 734 -9.71 19.40 -23.27
N SER A 735 -9.17 18.29 -22.76
CA SER A 735 -7.89 17.72 -23.22
C SER A 735 -8.04 16.70 -24.34
N GLY A 736 -9.19 16.05 -24.46
CA GLY A 736 -9.38 14.97 -25.43
C GLY A 736 -10.59 14.09 -25.12
N GLU A 737 -10.66 12.95 -25.78
CA GLU A 737 -11.76 11.99 -25.65
C GLU A 737 -11.26 10.55 -25.49
N ALA A 738 -12.10 9.72 -24.88
CA ALA A 738 -11.87 8.29 -24.71
C ALA A 738 -13.19 7.52 -24.91
N LEU A 739 -13.09 6.35 -25.54
CA LEU A 739 -14.21 5.42 -25.70
C LEU A 739 -14.12 4.35 -24.61
N LEU A 740 -15.07 4.35 -23.68
CA LEU A 740 -15.05 3.50 -22.48
C LEU A 740 -16.39 2.82 -22.28
N ARG A 741 -16.41 1.73 -21.49
CA ARG A 741 -17.67 1.09 -21.10
C ARG A 741 -18.29 1.79 -19.91
N VAL A 742 -19.61 1.98 -19.94
CA VAL A 742 -20.35 2.53 -18.80
C VAL A 742 -20.81 1.40 -17.86
N ARG A 743 -20.82 1.68 -16.56
CA ARG A 743 -21.28 0.75 -15.53
C ARG A 743 -22.16 1.48 -14.51
N ALA A 744 -23.27 0.87 -14.12
CA ALA A 744 -24.08 1.35 -13.00
C ALA A 744 -23.32 1.13 -11.68
N ASP A 745 -23.23 2.18 -10.87
CA ASP A 745 -22.66 2.09 -9.53
C ASP A 745 -23.44 3.03 -8.59
N SER A 746 -24.19 2.45 -7.66
CA SER A 746 -24.97 3.20 -6.68
C SER A 746 -24.08 3.94 -5.66
N ALA A 747 -22.78 3.63 -5.61
CA ALA A 747 -21.84 4.33 -4.76
C ALA A 747 -21.39 5.69 -5.32
N ILE A 748 -21.72 5.98 -6.59
CA ILE A 748 -21.41 7.26 -7.24
C ILE A 748 -22.60 8.22 -7.07
N PRO A 749 -22.36 9.45 -6.57
CA PRO A 749 -23.41 10.48 -6.48
C PRO A 749 -24.01 10.86 -7.84
N GLU A 750 -25.18 11.50 -7.82
CA GLU A 750 -25.73 12.15 -9.01
C GLU A 750 -24.76 13.20 -9.56
N ASP A 751 -24.85 13.45 -10.87
CA ASP A 751 -24.02 14.42 -11.59
C ASP A 751 -22.49 14.19 -11.40
N CYS A 752 -22.10 12.96 -11.05
CA CYS A 752 -20.71 12.52 -10.94
C CYS A 752 -20.46 11.27 -11.80
N CYS A 753 -19.21 11.04 -12.15
CA CYS A 753 -18.76 9.78 -12.73
C CYS A 753 -17.45 9.33 -12.09
N GLY A 754 -17.41 8.08 -11.63
CA GLY A 754 -16.20 7.43 -11.15
C GLY A 754 -15.36 6.97 -12.33
N LEU A 755 -14.16 7.53 -12.50
CA LEU A 755 -13.27 7.19 -13.60
C LEU A 755 -11.81 7.33 -13.22
N SER A 756 -11.10 6.20 -13.21
CA SER A 756 -9.71 6.10 -12.80
C SER A 756 -8.77 7.00 -13.57
N ALA A 757 -7.83 7.61 -12.85
CA ALA A 757 -6.66 8.30 -13.39
C ALA A 757 -5.45 7.35 -13.42
N GLY A 758 -4.35 7.79 -14.02
CA GLY A 758 -3.10 7.01 -14.07
C GLY A 758 -3.16 5.69 -14.84
N HIS A 759 -4.11 5.56 -15.79
CA HIS A 759 -4.26 4.39 -16.63
C HIS A 759 -4.19 4.78 -18.12
N PRO A 760 -3.51 4.02 -19.01
CA PRO A 760 -3.35 4.36 -20.43
C PRO A 760 -4.67 4.71 -21.15
N ALA A 761 -5.76 3.98 -20.83
CA ALA A 761 -7.08 4.21 -21.41
C ALA A 761 -7.74 5.56 -21.04
N THR A 762 -7.24 6.27 -20.02
CA THR A 762 -7.83 7.53 -19.54
C THR A 762 -6.89 8.73 -19.63
N VAL A 763 -5.64 8.54 -20.07
CA VAL A 763 -4.63 9.63 -20.20
C VAL A 763 -5.14 10.77 -21.08
N ALA A 764 -5.81 10.45 -22.19
CA ALA A 764 -6.33 11.45 -23.14
C ALA A 764 -7.36 12.41 -22.53
N LEU A 765 -8.00 12.02 -21.42
CA LEU A 765 -8.97 12.86 -20.71
C LEU A 765 -8.30 13.96 -19.87
N GLY A 766 -6.97 13.94 -19.70
CA GLY A 766 -6.22 14.95 -18.96
C GLY A 766 -6.45 14.89 -17.46
N ALA A 767 -6.68 16.06 -16.85
CA ALA A 767 -6.75 16.26 -15.41
C ALA A 767 -7.60 15.24 -14.64
N MET A 768 -7.09 14.86 -13.47
CA MET A 768 -7.66 13.90 -12.53
C MET A 768 -8.98 14.42 -11.92
N PHE A 769 -9.10 15.73 -11.74
CA PHE A 769 -10.34 16.41 -11.33
C PHE A 769 -10.84 17.32 -12.44
N GLY A 770 -12.16 17.45 -12.57
CA GLY A 770 -12.79 18.33 -13.55
C GLY A 770 -14.15 17.82 -14.04
N VAL A 771 -14.75 18.57 -14.95
CA VAL A 771 -16.03 18.20 -15.59
C VAL A 771 -15.75 17.36 -16.84
N LEU A 772 -16.44 16.23 -16.92
CA LEU A 772 -16.46 15.38 -18.10
C LEU A 772 -17.83 15.47 -18.78
N LYS A 773 -17.84 15.33 -20.09
CA LYS A 773 -19.06 15.09 -20.86
C LYS A 773 -19.11 13.61 -21.19
N VAL A 774 -20.16 12.94 -20.72
CA VAL A 774 -20.44 11.53 -21.01
C VAL A 774 -21.60 11.48 -21.98
N GLU A 775 -21.39 10.90 -23.14
CA GLU A 775 -22.41 10.80 -24.19
C GLU A 775 -22.40 9.40 -24.83
N ARG A 776 -23.54 9.02 -25.40
CA ARG A 776 -23.64 7.77 -26.15
C ARG A 776 -22.64 7.81 -27.32
N ALA A 777 -21.85 6.74 -27.44
CA ALA A 777 -20.84 6.59 -28.50
C ALA A 777 -21.47 6.55 -29.90
#